data_AF-A0AA51DY00-F1
#
_entry.id   AF-A0AA51DY00-F1
#
_cell.length_a   1.000
_cell.length_b   1.000
_cell.length_c   1.000
_cell.angle_alpha   90.00
_cell.angle_beta   90.00
_cell.angle_gamma   90.00
#
_symmetry.space_group_name_H-M   'P 1'
#
loop_
_entity.id
_entity.type
_entity.pdbx_description
1 polymer ?
#
loop_
_entity_poly.entity_id
_entity_poly.type
_entity_poly.pdbx_seq_one_letter_code
_entity_poly.pdbx_strand_id
1 'polypeptide(L)'
;MREKIKSFFIKLNTQFIFILLSMLILVPALYINFTLYSTYSGIKEIDSFSEGIMISDIMYNNHFINESLFLKAIHPELKFDDGSTGSKEEIYNKYINNETYKQDQYVTYFSNITAHRFIYNFIDDLFNSNKIIVIKLIKLINAIYLSIMLTIILLWIRKEVSLTVSISTLFILSFCCSNLIAFGTNLYWMAGSMFLPMVSSIIILNSKNFTLSKKYFNITFLVAFISCFLKQLLYFEFITTIMISMMIPYFYFAIKNKYNLKKCFKLFLFPVAGAISSFAFTCVIKIIMLNKNYSLKDAINLFFSPIIYRILGDSQSTSSLINKSTEYPVTQLINDMLSFEAISLKGIFKVTEGQLIIISAILIMITYFIFYKNKKVYNNKHIAFTLCTIISILAPFSWYILAKPHTFVHEWLCVILWYLPFNILLIALDVSIMVCLLRYILNKLIVNKCLNKKNIFVFILGICICLTSDYMSKDISAYKNLNMLDAMNDGVILYNNNNIEILYYNSNIYFITNKKITQTFFVHIIPEDLSNLDEVSKKNGFANYDFDFNANKVDEPYKINGKSIVKIELPNYLISKIITGQFEFKNNTYKNLWEDDIDLSKILLPKGYTFTPYDLSDSNWTRGISNDGKVILIAGNDNTFLGLKGKLITTTNGISTRITDVQFISEQWTYLILDESIIQVDNKLLSFNVVDK
;
A
#
# COMPACT_ATOMS: atom_id res chain seq x y z
N MET A 1 -29.27 -44.89 20.39
CA MET A 1 -28.74 -43.80 21.23
C MET A 1 -27.20 -43.74 21.22
N ARG A 2 -26.50 -44.87 21.49
CA ARG A 2 -25.03 -44.99 21.39
C ARG A 2 -24.42 -44.50 20.06
N GLU A 3 -25.01 -44.84 18.91
CA GLU A 3 -24.50 -44.36 17.61
C GLU A 3 -24.71 -42.87 17.36
N LYS A 4 -25.83 -42.29 17.83
CA LYS A 4 -26.06 -40.84 17.77
C LYS A 4 -25.07 -40.08 18.66
N ILE A 5 -24.74 -40.64 19.82
CA ILE A 5 -23.72 -40.09 20.73
C ILE A 5 -22.33 -40.20 20.09
N LYS A 6 -21.96 -41.36 19.52
CA LYS A 6 -20.68 -41.58 18.83
C LYS A 6 -20.53 -40.64 17.61
N SER A 7 -21.59 -40.49 16.80
CA SER A 7 -21.65 -39.56 15.67
C SER A 7 -21.51 -38.09 16.11
N PHE A 8 -22.15 -37.71 17.22
CA PHE A 8 -22.04 -36.37 17.80
C PHE A 8 -20.62 -36.07 18.27
N PHE A 9 -20.00 -36.97 19.04
CA PHE A 9 -18.61 -36.83 19.49
C PHE A 9 -17.62 -36.78 18.33
N ILE A 10 -17.77 -37.62 17.31
CA ILE A 10 -16.93 -37.58 16.10
C ILE A 10 -17.07 -36.24 15.36
N LYS A 11 -18.29 -35.71 15.22
CA LYS A 11 -18.52 -34.41 14.57
C LYS A 11 -17.91 -33.26 15.36
N LEU A 12 -18.09 -33.25 16.69
CA LEU A 12 -17.49 -32.26 17.58
C LEU A 12 -15.95 -32.30 17.47
N ASN A 13 -15.38 -33.50 17.45
CA ASN A 13 -13.94 -33.71 17.38
C ASN A 13 -13.36 -33.17 16.05
N THR A 14 -14.01 -33.44 14.92
CA THR A 14 -13.52 -32.94 13.62
C THR A 14 -13.63 -31.43 13.44
N GLN A 15 -14.60 -30.75 14.07
CA GLN A 15 -14.68 -29.28 14.03
C GLN A 15 -13.60 -28.66 14.92
N PHE A 16 -13.45 -29.18 16.13
CA PHE A 16 -12.42 -28.76 17.06
C PHE A 16 -11.00 -28.93 16.49
N ILE A 17 -10.70 -30.08 15.89
CA ILE A 17 -9.41 -30.35 15.23
C ILE A 17 -9.12 -29.33 14.12
N PHE A 18 -10.13 -28.98 13.30
CA PHE A 18 -9.93 -27.98 12.25
C PHE A 18 -9.69 -26.58 12.81
N ILE A 19 -10.40 -26.19 13.87
CA ILE A 19 -10.15 -24.91 14.56
C ILE A 19 -8.71 -24.87 15.06
N LEU A 20 -8.27 -25.93 15.74
CA LEU A 20 -6.91 -26.03 16.24
C LEU A 20 -5.88 -25.94 15.10
N LEU A 21 -6.07 -26.71 14.01
CA LEU A 21 -5.21 -26.66 12.83
C LEU A 21 -5.17 -25.27 12.18
N SER A 22 -6.34 -24.64 12.02
CA SER A 22 -6.46 -23.30 11.45
C SER A 22 -5.71 -22.26 12.30
N MET A 23 -5.87 -22.31 13.62
CA MET A 23 -5.14 -21.43 14.54
C MET A 23 -3.64 -21.71 14.55
N LEU A 24 -3.22 -22.98 14.52
CA LEU A 24 -1.80 -23.38 14.47
C LEU A 24 -1.10 -22.94 13.18
N ILE A 25 -1.83 -22.73 12.09
CA ILE A 25 -1.28 -22.25 10.81
C ILE A 25 -1.38 -20.72 10.71
N LEU A 26 -2.56 -20.14 10.96
CA LEU A 26 -2.80 -18.71 10.77
C LEU A 26 -2.06 -17.84 11.78
N VAL A 27 -2.02 -18.22 13.06
CA VAL A 27 -1.38 -17.38 14.08
C VAL A 27 0.11 -17.20 13.79
N PRO A 28 0.90 -18.26 13.52
CA PRO A 28 2.30 -18.08 13.12
C PRO A 28 2.44 -17.35 11.78
N ALA A 29 1.60 -17.66 10.79
CA ALA A 29 1.66 -16.99 9.49
C ALA A 29 1.47 -15.47 9.62
N LEU A 30 0.49 -15.03 10.41
CA LEU A 30 0.18 -13.63 10.65
C LEU A 30 1.18 -12.94 11.57
N TYR A 31 1.63 -13.62 12.63
CA TYR A 31 2.54 -13.03 13.61
C TYR A 31 3.98 -12.91 13.10
N ILE A 32 4.47 -13.93 12.41
CA ILE A 32 5.83 -13.97 11.84
C ILE A 32 5.87 -13.33 10.45
N ASN A 33 4.72 -13.22 9.79
CA ASN A 33 4.60 -12.79 8.39
C ASN A 33 5.34 -13.76 7.45
N PHE A 34 4.90 -15.03 7.43
CA PHE A 34 5.52 -16.09 6.61
C PHE A 34 5.64 -15.74 5.13
N THR A 35 4.73 -14.90 4.63
CA THR A 35 4.75 -14.43 3.24
C THR A 35 6.00 -13.64 2.87
N LEU A 36 6.75 -13.09 3.83
CA LEU A 36 8.09 -12.53 3.57
C LEU A 36 9.06 -13.51 2.95
N TYR A 37 8.93 -14.79 3.32
CA TYR A 37 9.83 -15.85 2.88
C TYR A 37 9.25 -16.63 1.71
N SER A 38 7.92 -16.76 1.64
CA SER A 38 7.24 -17.58 0.64
C SER A 38 6.76 -16.83 -0.60
N THR A 39 6.69 -15.50 -0.63
CA THR A 39 6.15 -14.72 -1.76
C THR A 39 7.21 -13.85 -2.45
N TYR A 40 6.90 -13.33 -3.65
CA TYR A 40 7.80 -12.43 -4.39
C TYR A 40 7.78 -10.98 -3.87
N SER A 41 6.66 -10.54 -3.27
CA SER A 41 6.44 -9.15 -2.85
C SER A 41 6.06 -9.03 -1.38
N GLY A 42 6.59 -9.92 -0.53
CA GLY A 42 6.32 -9.88 0.91
C GLY A 42 6.60 -8.51 1.51
N ILE A 43 5.58 -7.91 2.13
CA ILE A 43 5.69 -6.60 2.78
C ILE A 43 6.05 -6.82 4.23
N LYS A 44 7.20 -6.27 4.68
CA LYS A 44 7.70 -6.49 6.04
C LYS A 44 6.75 -5.90 7.07
N GLU A 45 6.32 -4.66 6.83
CA GLU A 45 5.44 -3.90 7.70
C GLU A 45 4.55 -2.99 6.86
N ILE A 46 3.29 -2.87 7.27
CA ILE A 46 2.30 -1.99 6.63
C ILE A 46 2.08 -0.76 7.50
N ASP A 47 2.05 0.40 6.85
CA ASP A 47 1.64 1.68 7.45
C ASP A 47 2.36 2.00 8.76
N SER A 48 3.66 2.28 8.62
CA SER A 48 4.56 2.65 9.73
C SER A 48 4.10 3.92 10.44
N PHE A 49 3.48 4.85 9.73
CA PHE A 49 2.91 6.09 10.27
C PHE A 49 1.85 5.78 11.33
N SER A 50 0.81 5.04 10.96
CA SER A 50 -0.30 4.75 11.87
C SER A 50 0.13 3.85 13.04
N GLU A 51 1.10 2.95 12.82
CA GLU A 51 1.69 2.16 13.91
C GLU A 51 2.45 3.07 14.90
N GLY A 52 3.21 4.05 14.41
CA GLY A 52 3.90 5.05 15.22
C GLY A 52 2.95 5.91 16.05
N ILE A 53 1.78 6.25 15.53
CA ILE A 53 0.72 6.95 16.28
C ILE A 53 0.30 6.15 17.52
N MET A 54 0.05 4.84 17.38
CA MET A 54 -0.38 4.01 18.50
C MET A 54 0.71 3.87 19.56
N ILE A 55 1.96 3.70 19.15
CA ILE A 55 3.09 3.59 20.09
C ILE A 55 3.31 4.92 20.81
N SER A 56 3.22 6.04 20.08
CA SER A 56 3.32 7.39 20.64
C SER A 56 2.27 7.63 21.72
N ASP A 57 1.05 7.15 21.50
CA ASP A 57 -0.03 7.32 22.46
C ASP A 57 0.20 6.52 23.75
N ILE A 58 0.63 5.26 23.62
CA ILE A 58 0.99 4.42 24.77
C ILE A 58 2.13 5.09 25.55
N MET A 59 3.17 5.54 24.84
CA MET A 59 4.31 6.25 25.44
C MET A 59 3.89 7.54 26.16
N TYR A 60 2.97 8.32 25.59
CA TYR A 60 2.44 9.52 26.23
C TYR A 60 1.72 9.19 27.55
N ASN A 61 0.85 8.17 27.55
CA ASN A 61 0.10 7.79 28.75
C ASN A 61 1.00 7.27 29.89
N ASN A 62 2.18 6.74 29.59
CA ASN A 62 3.16 6.33 30.60
C ASN A 62 3.81 7.50 31.34
N HIS A 63 3.94 8.65 30.68
CA HIS A 63 4.76 9.77 31.18
C HIS A 63 3.95 11.00 31.56
N PHE A 64 2.75 11.15 30.99
CA PHE A 64 1.93 12.35 31.13
C PHE A 64 0.49 12.00 31.48
N ILE A 65 -0.17 12.92 32.19
CA ILE A 65 -1.61 12.83 32.42
C ILE A 65 -2.31 13.09 31.08
N ASN A 66 -3.09 12.11 30.62
CA ASN A 66 -3.83 12.25 29.38
C ASN A 66 -5.20 12.91 29.62
N GLU A 67 -5.25 14.19 29.30
CA GLU A 67 -6.47 15.00 29.35
C GLU A 67 -7.32 14.88 28.07
N SER A 68 -6.81 14.23 27.02
CA SER A 68 -7.48 14.09 25.74
C SER A 68 -8.21 12.75 25.60
N LEU A 69 -9.44 12.82 25.08
CA LEU A 69 -10.20 11.64 24.65
C LEU A 69 -9.66 11.04 23.33
N PHE A 70 -8.79 11.76 22.63
CA PHE A 70 -8.15 11.35 21.38
C PHE A 70 -6.69 10.97 21.59
N LEU A 71 -6.11 10.28 20.60
CA LEU A 71 -4.71 9.85 20.61
C LEU A 71 -3.75 11.05 20.69
N LYS A 72 -2.62 10.84 21.35
CA LYS A 72 -1.43 11.69 21.29
C LYS A 72 -0.42 11.07 20.35
N ALA A 73 0.02 11.83 19.36
CA ALA A 73 0.88 11.36 18.28
C ALA A 73 2.12 12.24 18.15
N ILE A 74 3.22 11.63 17.72
CA ILE A 74 4.39 12.32 17.19
C ILE A 74 4.28 12.29 15.67
N HIS A 75 4.46 13.44 15.02
CA HIS A 75 4.41 13.50 13.56
C HIS A 75 5.73 12.94 12.99
N PRO A 76 5.71 11.89 12.17
CA PRO A 76 6.91 11.14 11.83
C PRO A 76 7.89 11.84 10.90
N GLU A 77 7.44 12.91 10.25
CA GLU A 77 8.24 13.74 9.34
C GLU A 77 8.82 14.99 10.02
N LEU A 78 8.50 15.23 11.30
CA LEU A 78 9.04 16.38 12.02
C LEU A 78 10.39 16.05 12.66
N LYS A 79 11.34 16.96 12.48
CA LYS A 79 12.54 17.08 13.30
C LYS A 79 12.27 18.11 14.37
N PHE A 80 12.58 17.79 15.61
CA PHE A 80 12.40 18.68 16.75
C PHE A 80 13.70 19.41 17.09
N ASP A 81 13.59 20.51 17.84
CA ASP A 81 14.73 21.38 18.20
C ASP A 81 15.81 20.66 19.03
N ASP A 82 15.45 19.56 19.71
CA ASP A 82 16.39 18.71 20.45
C ASP A 82 17.10 17.66 19.58
N GLY A 83 16.90 17.72 18.26
CA GLY A 83 17.47 16.79 17.29
C GLY A 83 16.72 15.47 17.17
N SER A 84 15.70 15.22 18.01
CA SER A 84 14.85 14.05 17.88
C SER A 84 14.02 14.11 16.60
N THR A 85 13.73 12.95 16.03
CA THR A 85 12.87 12.80 14.85
C THR A 85 11.62 12.03 15.23
N GLY A 86 10.52 12.27 14.51
CA GLY A 86 9.33 11.45 14.64
C GLY A 86 9.44 10.09 13.95
N SER A 87 10.61 9.68 13.45
CA SER A 87 10.73 8.43 12.70
C SER A 87 10.23 7.24 13.52
N LYS A 88 9.61 6.26 12.84
CA LYS A 88 9.06 5.08 13.52
C LYS A 88 10.11 4.37 14.39
N GLU A 89 11.33 4.22 13.88
CA GLU A 89 12.40 3.55 14.58
C GLU A 89 12.76 4.28 15.88
N GLU A 90 12.79 5.61 15.84
CA GLU A 90 13.04 6.41 17.03
C GLU A 90 11.88 6.34 18.04
N ILE A 91 10.63 6.48 17.58
CA ILE A 91 9.44 6.31 18.45
C ILE A 91 9.47 4.94 19.14
N TYR A 92 9.78 3.88 18.39
CA TYR A 92 9.85 2.52 18.90
C TYR A 92 10.98 2.34 19.90
N ASN A 93 12.18 2.86 19.60
CA ASN A 93 13.35 2.77 20.47
C ASN A 93 13.13 3.54 21.77
N LYS A 94 12.58 4.76 21.70
CA LYS A 94 12.22 5.56 22.90
C LYS A 94 11.22 4.81 23.77
N TYR A 95 10.16 4.26 23.18
CA TYR A 95 9.19 3.47 23.94
C TYR A 95 9.82 2.23 24.61
N ILE A 96 10.69 1.48 23.91
CA ILE A 96 11.39 0.32 24.49
C ILE A 96 12.32 0.70 25.64
N ASN A 97 13.03 1.81 25.50
CA ASN A 97 13.96 2.32 26.50
C ASN A 97 13.26 3.05 27.65
N ASN A 98 11.92 3.11 27.64
CA ASN A 98 11.12 3.86 28.60
C ASN A 98 11.52 5.35 28.64
N GLU A 99 11.85 5.90 27.48
CA GLU A 99 12.06 7.32 27.22
C GLU A 99 10.79 7.93 26.59
N THR A 100 10.75 9.25 26.48
CA THR A 100 9.62 9.97 25.88
C THR A 100 10.09 11.22 25.14
N TYR A 101 9.17 11.82 24.38
CA TYR A 101 9.33 13.15 23.79
C TYR A 101 8.85 14.22 24.79
N LYS A 102 9.20 15.49 24.56
CA LYS A 102 8.64 16.59 25.35
C LYS A 102 7.14 16.69 25.10
N GLN A 103 6.38 17.09 26.12
CA GLN A 103 4.92 17.05 26.08
C GLN A 103 4.33 17.93 24.96
N ASP A 104 4.95 19.06 24.66
CA ASP A 104 4.59 20.01 23.62
C ASP A 104 4.86 19.52 22.19
N GLN A 105 5.71 18.50 22.04
CA GLN A 105 5.98 17.83 20.76
C GLN A 105 4.84 16.89 20.33
N TYR A 106 3.95 16.51 21.25
CA TYR A 106 2.80 15.65 20.95
C TYR A 106 1.62 16.44 20.40
N VAL A 107 1.12 16.02 19.25
CA VAL A 107 -0.11 16.53 18.65
C VAL A 107 -1.29 15.62 18.95
N THR A 108 -2.49 16.21 19.01
CA THR A 108 -3.72 15.41 19.20
C THR A 108 -4.21 14.93 17.84
N TYR A 109 -4.35 13.63 17.67
CA TYR A 109 -4.79 13.02 16.42
C TYR A 109 -6.32 12.83 16.38
N PHE A 110 -7.02 13.72 15.68
CA PHE A 110 -8.50 13.78 15.66
C PHE A 110 -9.18 12.91 14.59
N SER A 111 -8.40 12.22 13.73
CA SER A 111 -8.96 11.53 12.56
C SER A 111 -9.88 10.37 12.95
N ASN A 112 -9.55 9.62 14.02
CA ASN A 112 -10.28 8.41 14.44
C ASN A 112 -10.46 8.37 15.97
N ILE A 113 -11.44 7.60 16.45
CA ILE A 113 -11.69 7.40 17.90
C ILE A 113 -10.67 6.42 18.49
N THR A 114 -10.30 5.37 17.76
CA THR A 114 -9.25 4.39 18.14
C THR A 114 -9.46 3.79 19.52
N ALA A 115 -10.68 3.33 19.81
CA ALA A 115 -11.05 2.81 21.13
C ALA A 115 -10.20 1.61 21.60
N HIS A 116 -9.53 0.88 20.69
CA HIS A 116 -8.62 -0.21 21.06
C HIS A 116 -7.35 0.29 21.78
N ARG A 117 -7.02 1.59 21.72
CA ARG A 117 -5.93 2.20 22.51
C ARG A 117 -6.07 1.95 24.00
N PHE A 118 -7.31 1.97 24.53
CA PHE A 118 -7.56 1.76 25.95
C PHE A 118 -7.18 0.33 26.39
N ILE A 119 -7.38 -0.65 25.50
CA ILE A 119 -6.95 -2.03 25.75
C ILE A 119 -5.43 -2.11 25.75
N TYR A 120 -4.76 -1.41 24.85
CA TYR A 120 -3.30 -1.43 24.75
C TYR A 120 -2.63 -0.73 25.93
N ASN A 121 -3.14 0.42 26.35
CA ASN A 121 -2.67 1.10 27.56
C ASN A 121 -2.86 0.23 28.79
N PHE A 122 -4.02 -0.44 28.93
CA PHE A 122 -4.24 -1.37 30.03
C PHE A 122 -3.24 -2.55 30.03
N ILE A 123 -2.89 -3.08 28.86
CA ILE A 123 -1.87 -4.13 28.75
C ILE A 123 -0.48 -3.59 29.12
N ASP A 124 -0.15 -2.38 28.68
CA ASP A 124 1.12 -1.73 29.00
C ASP A 124 1.26 -1.47 30.51
N ASP A 125 0.20 -1.00 31.17
CA ASP A 125 0.14 -0.83 32.62
C ASP A 125 0.37 -2.14 33.38
N LEU A 126 -0.21 -3.25 32.89
CA LEU A 126 -0.06 -4.58 33.50
C LEU A 126 1.36 -5.15 33.38
N PHE A 127 2.07 -4.86 32.28
CA PHE A 127 3.39 -5.43 31.95
C PHE A 127 4.48 -4.36 31.82
N ASN A 128 4.35 -3.27 32.58
CA ASN A 128 5.18 -2.07 32.48
C ASN A 128 6.70 -2.33 32.63
N SER A 129 7.08 -3.42 33.29
CA SER A 129 8.48 -3.80 33.50
C SER A 129 9.23 -4.23 32.23
N ASN A 130 8.53 -4.56 31.12
CA ASN A 130 9.18 -4.97 29.88
C ASN A 130 8.40 -4.54 28.62
N LYS A 131 8.74 -3.36 28.09
CA LYS A 131 8.13 -2.73 26.93
C LYS A 131 8.22 -3.57 25.64
N ILE A 132 9.29 -4.36 25.49
CA ILE A 132 9.43 -5.31 24.35
C ILE A 132 8.36 -6.40 24.43
N ILE A 133 8.12 -6.95 25.63
CA ILE A 133 7.10 -7.98 25.84
C ILE A 133 5.70 -7.40 25.59
N VAL A 134 5.42 -6.17 26.02
CA VAL A 134 4.15 -5.49 25.78
C VAL A 134 3.83 -5.43 24.28
N ILE A 135 4.73 -4.90 23.45
CA ILE A 135 4.47 -4.79 22.01
C ILE A 135 4.29 -6.16 21.37
N LYS A 136 5.14 -7.14 21.71
CA LYS A 136 5.01 -8.51 21.20
C LYS A 136 3.65 -9.11 21.56
N LEU A 137 3.18 -8.90 22.79
CA LEU A 137 1.89 -9.38 23.27
C LEU A 137 0.73 -8.73 22.53
N ILE A 138 0.75 -7.40 22.35
CA ILE A 138 -0.29 -6.68 21.60
C ILE A 138 -0.33 -7.14 20.13
N LYS A 139 0.84 -7.25 19.47
CA LYS A 139 0.94 -7.79 18.11
C LYS A 139 0.40 -9.22 18.00
N LEU A 140 0.68 -10.06 19.00
CA LEU A 140 0.16 -11.42 19.06
C LEU A 140 -1.36 -11.45 19.24
N ILE A 141 -1.92 -10.57 20.09
CA ILE A 141 -3.38 -10.43 20.27
C ILE A 141 -4.05 -10.04 18.95
N ASN A 142 -3.48 -9.10 18.20
CA ASN A 142 -4.00 -8.71 16.88
C ASN A 142 -3.97 -9.88 15.88
N ALA A 143 -2.86 -10.63 15.83
CA ALA A 143 -2.71 -11.79 14.96
C ALA A 143 -3.69 -12.92 15.33
N ILE A 144 -3.89 -13.19 16.63
CA ILE A 144 -4.89 -14.14 17.14
C ILE A 144 -6.29 -13.68 16.76
N TYR A 145 -6.60 -12.40 16.95
CA TYR A 145 -7.93 -11.87 16.64
C TYR A 145 -8.27 -12.02 15.15
N LEU A 146 -7.35 -11.65 14.25
CA LEU A 146 -7.54 -11.86 12.80
C LEU A 146 -7.62 -13.36 12.46
N SER A 147 -6.79 -14.20 13.09
CA SER A 147 -6.84 -15.67 12.90
C SER A 147 -8.20 -16.26 13.26
N ILE A 148 -8.82 -15.80 14.36
CA ILE A 148 -10.16 -16.25 14.78
C ILE A 148 -11.20 -15.85 13.72
N MET A 149 -11.15 -14.62 13.22
CA MET A 149 -12.09 -14.15 12.20
C MET A 149 -11.99 -14.98 10.91
N LEU A 150 -10.77 -15.17 10.40
CA LEU A 150 -10.52 -15.99 9.22
C LEU A 150 -10.92 -17.45 9.43
N THR A 151 -10.64 -18.02 10.61
CA THR A 151 -11.03 -19.39 10.97
C THR A 151 -12.55 -19.58 10.93
N ILE A 152 -13.33 -18.60 11.38
CA ILE A 152 -14.81 -18.68 11.32
C ILE A 152 -15.31 -18.62 9.87
N ILE A 153 -14.70 -17.80 9.01
CA ILE A 153 -15.02 -17.77 7.57
C ILE A 153 -14.65 -19.12 6.93
N LEU A 154 -13.50 -19.70 7.26
CA LEU A 154 -13.08 -21.01 6.77
C LEU A 154 -14.02 -22.13 7.26
N LEU A 155 -14.49 -22.09 8.51
CA LEU A 155 -15.51 -23.02 9.01
C LEU A 155 -16.83 -22.90 8.24
N TRP A 156 -17.20 -21.68 7.84
CA TRP A 156 -18.36 -21.46 6.99
C TRP A 156 -18.16 -22.07 5.60
N ILE A 157 -17.00 -21.85 4.97
CA ILE A 157 -16.62 -22.49 3.70
C ILE A 157 -16.63 -24.01 3.83
N ARG A 158 -16.08 -24.57 4.91
CA ARG A 158 -16.09 -26.02 5.19
C ARG A 158 -17.52 -26.57 5.24
N LYS A 159 -18.43 -25.87 5.91
CA LYS A 159 -19.83 -26.28 6.08
C LYS A 159 -20.61 -26.22 4.76
N GLU A 160 -20.35 -25.20 3.95
CA GLU A 160 -21.13 -24.93 2.75
C GLU A 160 -20.57 -25.59 1.49
N VAL A 161 -19.25 -25.79 1.43
CA VAL A 161 -18.53 -26.37 0.29
C VAL A 161 -17.94 -27.73 0.67
N SER A 162 -16.75 -27.77 1.29
CA SER A 162 -16.13 -29.02 1.77
C SER A 162 -14.92 -28.76 2.68
N LEU A 163 -14.49 -29.80 3.42
CA LEU A 163 -13.26 -29.76 4.22
C LEU A 163 -12.01 -29.52 3.36
N THR A 164 -11.88 -30.20 2.22
CA THR A 164 -10.73 -30.05 1.31
C THR A 164 -10.58 -28.61 0.84
N VAL A 165 -11.68 -28.00 0.38
CA VAL A 165 -11.67 -26.60 -0.08
C VAL A 165 -11.25 -25.67 1.05
N SER A 166 -11.77 -25.88 2.25
CA SER A 166 -11.43 -25.06 3.41
C SER A 166 -9.95 -25.20 3.83
N ILE A 167 -9.39 -26.40 3.83
CA ILE A 167 -7.96 -26.61 4.13
C ILE A 167 -7.09 -25.97 3.05
N SER A 168 -7.38 -26.19 1.77
CA SER A 168 -6.61 -25.58 0.68
C SER A 168 -6.69 -24.05 0.71
N THR A 169 -7.86 -23.48 0.99
CA THR A 169 -8.02 -22.03 1.16
C THR A 169 -7.19 -21.52 2.34
N LEU A 170 -7.21 -22.22 3.49
CA LEU A 170 -6.36 -21.92 4.64
C LEU A 170 -4.88 -21.85 4.27
N PHE A 171 -4.36 -22.84 3.53
CA PHE A 171 -2.96 -22.84 3.08
C PHE A 171 -2.65 -21.68 2.12
N ILE A 172 -3.51 -21.43 1.12
CA ILE A 172 -3.29 -20.34 0.16
C ILE A 172 -3.29 -18.98 0.87
N LEU A 173 -4.23 -18.75 1.78
CA LEU A 173 -4.27 -17.50 2.56
C LEU A 173 -3.01 -17.33 3.43
N SER A 174 -2.54 -18.41 4.05
CA SER A 174 -1.43 -18.36 5.02
C SER A 174 -0.06 -18.19 4.36
N PHE A 175 0.14 -18.77 3.18
CA PHE A 175 1.46 -18.87 2.55
C PHE A 175 1.60 -18.07 1.26
N CYS A 176 0.50 -17.65 0.63
CA CYS A 176 0.54 -17.05 -0.70
C CYS A 176 -0.05 -15.64 -0.78
N CYS A 177 -0.76 -15.17 0.25
CA CYS A 177 -1.47 -13.89 0.23
C CYS A 177 -0.76 -12.83 1.10
N SER A 178 0.35 -12.26 0.61
CA SER A 178 1.19 -11.31 1.36
C SER A 178 0.41 -10.09 1.87
N ASN A 179 -0.49 -9.54 1.04
CA ASN A 179 -1.28 -8.36 1.35
C ASN A 179 -2.31 -8.56 2.46
N LEU A 180 -2.77 -9.80 2.69
CA LEU A 180 -3.60 -10.13 3.85
C LEU A 180 -2.74 -10.34 5.10
N ILE A 181 -1.63 -11.06 4.95
CA ILE A 181 -0.82 -11.52 6.07
C ILE A 181 -0.09 -10.36 6.77
N ALA A 182 0.38 -9.37 6.00
CA ALA A 182 1.11 -8.23 6.54
C ALA A 182 0.29 -7.31 7.48
N PHE A 183 -1.04 -7.42 7.48
CA PHE A 183 -1.92 -6.72 8.44
C PHE A 183 -2.00 -7.40 9.81
N GLY A 184 -1.47 -8.61 9.96
CA GLY A 184 -1.65 -9.45 11.16
C GLY A 184 -1.16 -8.83 12.46
N THR A 185 -0.08 -8.05 12.40
CA THR A 185 0.58 -7.47 13.58
C THR A 185 0.47 -5.94 13.66
N ASN A 186 -0.22 -5.29 12.71
CA ASN A 186 -0.34 -3.83 12.74
C ASN A 186 -1.21 -3.39 13.94
N LEU A 187 -0.69 -2.43 14.72
CA LEU A 187 -1.30 -1.97 15.96
C LEU A 187 -2.52 -1.08 15.72
N TYR A 188 -2.51 -0.27 14.66
CA TYR A 188 -3.58 0.68 14.37
C TYR A 188 -4.78 0.02 13.70
N TRP A 189 -4.52 -0.80 12.68
CA TRP A 189 -5.56 -1.36 11.83
C TRP A 189 -6.32 -2.49 12.49
N MET A 190 -5.72 -3.19 13.47
CA MET A 190 -6.36 -4.30 14.21
C MET A 190 -7.27 -5.14 13.28
N ALA A 191 -6.69 -5.66 12.20
CA ALA A 191 -7.43 -5.99 10.97
C ALA A 191 -8.56 -7.01 11.14
N GLY A 192 -8.52 -7.84 12.19
CA GLY A 192 -9.64 -8.71 12.56
C GLY A 192 -10.98 -7.94 12.71
N SER A 193 -10.94 -6.68 13.12
CA SER A 193 -12.13 -5.84 13.26
C SER A 193 -12.86 -5.62 11.93
N MET A 194 -12.14 -5.59 10.80
CA MET A 194 -12.71 -5.40 9.47
C MET A 194 -13.63 -6.57 9.07
N PHE A 195 -13.34 -7.77 9.58
CA PHE A 195 -14.11 -8.99 9.31
C PHE A 195 -15.25 -9.22 10.30
N LEU A 196 -15.25 -8.54 11.45
CA LEU A 196 -16.20 -8.77 12.55
C LEU A 196 -17.67 -8.67 12.09
N PRO A 197 -18.11 -7.67 11.29
CA PRO A 197 -19.50 -7.59 10.85
C PRO A 197 -19.94 -8.77 9.97
N MET A 198 -19.08 -9.20 9.03
CA MET A 198 -19.36 -10.38 8.21
C MET A 198 -19.40 -11.65 9.05
N VAL A 199 -18.42 -11.86 9.92
CA VAL A 199 -18.36 -13.01 10.84
C VAL A 199 -19.61 -13.08 11.72
N SER A 200 -20.05 -11.94 12.25
CA SER A 200 -21.27 -11.85 13.07
C SER A 200 -22.51 -12.27 12.27
N SER A 201 -22.59 -11.85 11.01
CA SER A 201 -23.66 -12.22 10.09
C SER A 201 -23.65 -13.71 9.75
N ILE A 202 -22.46 -14.30 9.54
CA ILE A 202 -22.27 -15.75 9.35
C ILE A 202 -22.80 -16.51 10.57
N ILE A 203 -22.47 -16.08 11.79
CA ILE A 203 -22.86 -16.77 13.04
C ILE A 203 -24.38 -16.79 13.20
N ILE A 204 -25.05 -15.64 13.04
CA ILE A 204 -26.52 -15.55 13.18
C ILE A 204 -27.23 -16.42 12.15
N LEU A 205 -26.87 -16.28 10.87
CA LEU A 205 -27.54 -16.98 9.78
C LEU A 205 -27.30 -18.49 9.81
N ASN A 206 -26.19 -18.94 10.42
CA ASN A 206 -25.90 -20.35 10.61
C ASN A 206 -26.49 -20.93 11.91
N SER A 207 -27.11 -20.12 12.76
CA SER A 207 -27.78 -20.63 13.96
C SER A 207 -28.94 -21.55 13.58
N LYS A 208 -29.08 -22.67 14.30
CA LYS A 208 -30.11 -23.69 14.01
C LYS A 208 -31.54 -23.15 14.06
N ASN A 209 -31.74 -22.07 14.81
CA ASN A 209 -33.05 -21.50 15.08
C ASN A 209 -33.36 -20.30 14.18
N PHE A 210 -32.46 -19.91 13.26
CA PHE A 210 -32.69 -18.76 12.39
C PHE A 210 -33.95 -18.95 11.54
N THR A 211 -34.88 -18.01 11.65
CA THR A 211 -36.14 -17.99 10.91
C THR A 211 -36.46 -16.57 10.45
N LEU A 212 -37.26 -16.42 9.39
CA LEU A 212 -37.76 -15.10 8.95
C LEU A 212 -38.91 -14.61 9.85
N SER A 213 -38.61 -14.35 11.11
CA SER A 213 -39.55 -13.85 12.12
C SER A 213 -39.10 -12.51 12.70
N LYS A 214 -40.05 -11.76 13.30
CA LYS A 214 -39.79 -10.44 13.90
C LYS A 214 -38.63 -10.47 14.91
N LYS A 215 -38.54 -11.54 15.71
CA LYS A 215 -37.44 -11.76 16.66
C LYS A 215 -36.09 -11.75 15.97
N TYR A 216 -35.92 -12.51 14.89
CA TYR A 216 -34.65 -12.61 14.20
C TYR A 216 -34.30 -11.38 13.38
N PHE A 217 -35.30 -10.66 12.86
CA PHE A 217 -35.06 -9.34 12.26
C PHE A 217 -34.46 -8.33 13.25
N ASN A 218 -34.99 -8.30 14.48
CA ASN A 218 -34.41 -7.45 15.53
C ASN A 218 -33.00 -7.90 15.92
N ILE A 219 -32.74 -9.21 15.97
CA ILE A 219 -31.40 -9.74 16.24
C ILE A 219 -30.42 -9.36 15.14
N THR A 220 -30.79 -9.49 13.86
CA THR A 220 -29.93 -9.10 12.74
C THR A 220 -29.65 -7.61 12.72
N PHE A 221 -30.64 -6.78 13.07
CA PHE A 221 -30.43 -5.34 13.27
C PHE A 221 -29.42 -5.08 14.39
N LEU A 222 -29.65 -5.66 15.58
CA LEU A 222 -28.83 -5.40 16.76
C LEU A 222 -27.38 -5.88 16.56
N VAL A 223 -27.19 -7.04 15.96
CA VAL A 223 -25.83 -7.56 15.72
C VAL A 223 -25.13 -6.78 14.62
N ALA A 224 -25.81 -6.40 13.53
CA ALA A 224 -25.24 -5.50 12.53
C ALA A 224 -24.83 -4.16 13.18
N PHE A 225 -25.71 -3.60 14.01
CA PHE A 225 -25.44 -2.37 14.77
C PHE A 225 -24.20 -2.53 15.64
N ILE A 226 -24.16 -3.53 16.54
CA ILE A 226 -23.06 -3.72 17.48
C ILE A 226 -21.74 -4.01 16.76
N SER A 227 -21.74 -4.91 15.77
CA SER A 227 -20.50 -5.30 15.09
C SER A 227 -19.92 -4.15 14.24
N CYS A 228 -20.77 -3.42 13.50
CA CYS A 228 -20.32 -2.23 12.76
C CYS A 228 -19.91 -1.09 13.71
N PHE A 229 -20.65 -0.87 14.80
CA PHE A 229 -20.32 0.12 15.83
C PHE A 229 -18.95 -0.13 16.43
N LEU A 230 -18.67 -1.37 16.87
CA LEU A 230 -17.36 -1.75 17.42
C LEU A 230 -16.24 -1.49 16.41
N LYS A 231 -16.45 -1.80 15.13
CA LYS A 231 -15.47 -1.53 14.09
C LYS A 231 -15.24 -0.02 13.87
N GLN A 232 -16.31 0.77 13.86
CA GLN A 232 -16.24 2.22 13.63
C GLN A 232 -15.65 2.99 14.81
N LEU A 233 -15.79 2.47 16.04
CA LEU A 233 -15.08 2.99 17.22
C LEU A 233 -13.57 2.83 17.10
N LEU A 234 -13.07 1.89 16.30
CA LEU A 234 -11.63 1.77 16.06
C LEU A 234 -11.19 2.83 15.06
N TYR A 235 -11.81 2.86 13.87
CA TYR A 235 -11.47 3.81 12.82
C TYR A 235 -12.54 3.81 11.70
N PHE A 236 -12.64 4.92 10.96
CA PHE A 236 -13.71 5.18 9.98
C PHE A 236 -13.39 4.74 8.55
N GLU A 237 -12.18 4.28 8.27
CA GLU A 237 -11.78 3.83 6.95
C GLU A 237 -12.50 2.52 6.57
N PHE A 238 -12.76 2.39 5.26
CA PHE A 238 -13.31 1.18 4.63
C PHE A 238 -14.74 0.81 5.01
N ILE A 239 -15.52 1.77 5.54
CA ILE A 239 -16.89 1.51 6.02
C ILE A 239 -17.78 0.88 4.94
N THR A 240 -17.73 1.37 3.70
CA THR A 240 -18.57 0.83 2.61
C THR A 240 -18.23 -0.62 2.30
N THR A 241 -16.93 -0.94 2.17
CA THR A 241 -16.43 -2.31 1.95
C THR A 241 -16.91 -3.24 3.06
N ILE A 242 -16.78 -2.82 4.32
CA ILE A 242 -17.14 -3.62 5.49
C ILE A 242 -18.66 -3.84 5.56
N MET A 243 -19.46 -2.81 5.28
CA MET A 243 -20.93 -2.95 5.26
C MET A 243 -21.41 -3.85 4.12
N ILE A 244 -20.80 -3.78 2.93
CA ILE A 244 -21.13 -4.71 1.83
C ILE A 244 -20.67 -6.13 2.18
N SER A 245 -19.49 -6.30 2.76
CA SER A 245 -18.97 -7.57 3.24
C SER A 245 -19.91 -8.24 4.26
N MET A 246 -20.44 -7.45 5.20
CA MET A 246 -21.47 -7.88 6.16
C MET A 246 -22.71 -8.46 5.47
N MET A 247 -23.08 -7.93 4.30
CA MET A 247 -24.26 -8.36 3.56
C MET A 247 -24.06 -9.65 2.74
N ILE A 248 -22.81 -10.07 2.47
CA ILE A 248 -22.52 -11.25 1.64
C ILE A 248 -23.14 -12.55 2.19
N PRO A 249 -23.06 -12.86 3.51
CA PRO A 249 -23.76 -14.01 4.08
C PRO A 249 -25.29 -13.97 3.89
N TYR A 250 -25.91 -12.77 3.90
CA TYR A 250 -27.35 -12.62 3.66
C TYR A 250 -27.71 -12.90 2.20
N PHE A 251 -26.90 -12.41 1.24
CA PHE A 251 -27.06 -12.76 -0.18
C PHE A 251 -26.94 -14.27 -0.38
N TYR A 252 -25.89 -14.89 0.17
CA TYR A 252 -25.72 -16.34 0.13
C TYR A 252 -26.97 -17.07 0.67
N PHE A 253 -27.47 -16.66 1.84
CA PHE A 253 -28.63 -17.27 2.47
C PHE A 253 -29.91 -17.11 1.64
N ALA A 254 -30.16 -15.94 1.07
CA ALA A 254 -31.31 -15.67 0.22
C ALA A 254 -31.30 -16.54 -1.04
N ILE A 255 -30.15 -16.61 -1.72
CA ILE A 255 -29.98 -17.35 -2.98
C ILE A 255 -30.09 -18.86 -2.72
N LYS A 256 -29.39 -19.36 -1.69
CA LYS A 256 -29.41 -20.78 -1.31
C LYS A 256 -30.82 -21.29 -1.04
N ASN A 257 -31.63 -20.47 -0.35
CA ASN A 257 -33.01 -20.82 0.01
C ASN A 257 -34.06 -20.38 -1.04
N LYS A 258 -33.65 -19.80 -2.16
CA LYS A 258 -34.53 -19.33 -3.25
C LYS A 258 -35.65 -18.42 -2.75
N TYR A 259 -35.30 -17.45 -1.91
CA TYR A 259 -36.28 -16.49 -1.41
C TYR A 259 -36.77 -15.56 -2.53
N ASN A 260 -38.06 -15.23 -2.48
CA ASN A 260 -38.65 -14.23 -3.37
C ASN A 260 -38.26 -12.81 -2.93
N LEU A 261 -38.46 -11.83 -3.81
CA LEU A 261 -38.08 -10.43 -3.57
C LEU A 261 -38.61 -9.86 -2.25
N LYS A 262 -39.87 -10.16 -1.89
CA LYS A 262 -40.47 -9.70 -0.62
C LYS A 262 -39.74 -10.24 0.61
N LYS A 263 -39.34 -11.52 0.59
CA LYS A 263 -38.55 -12.13 1.68
C LYS A 263 -37.12 -11.59 1.70
N CYS A 264 -36.50 -11.39 0.53
CA CYS A 264 -35.18 -10.77 0.42
C CYS A 264 -35.17 -9.35 0.99
N PHE A 265 -36.15 -8.53 0.63
CA PHE A 265 -36.28 -7.16 1.15
C PHE A 265 -36.31 -7.15 2.69
N LYS A 266 -37.13 -8.00 3.31
CA LYS A 266 -37.17 -8.11 4.77
C LYS A 266 -35.86 -8.63 5.37
N LEU A 267 -35.22 -9.60 4.72
CA LEU A 267 -33.94 -10.14 5.18
C LEU A 267 -32.83 -9.08 5.15
N PHE A 268 -32.84 -8.19 4.16
CA PHE A 268 -31.78 -7.18 3.98
C PHE A 268 -32.03 -5.88 4.74
N LEU A 269 -33.29 -5.46 4.88
CA LEU A 269 -33.64 -4.15 5.46
C LEU A 269 -33.08 -3.98 6.88
N PHE A 270 -33.26 -4.98 7.76
CA PHE A 270 -32.87 -4.87 9.16
C PHE A 270 -31.36 -4.81 9.41
N PRO A 271 -30.52 -5.70 8.85
CA PRO A 271 -29.07 -5.55 9.02
C PRO A 271 -28.54 -4.26 8.37
N VAL A 272 -29.07 -3.84 7.22
CA VAL A 272 -28.68 -2.55 6.60
C VAL A 272 -29.05 -1.37 7.51
N ALA A 273 -30.28 -1.35 8.05
CA ALA A 273 -30.70 -0.32 8.99
C ALA A 273 -29.83 -0.31 10.26
N GLY A 274 -29.44 -1.48 10.78
CA GLY A 274 -28.54 -1.61 11.92
C GLY A 274 -27.15 -1.03 11.64
N ALA A 275 -26.56 -1.35 10.49
CA ALA A 275 -25.27 -0.83 10.07
C ALA A 275 -25.30 0.70 9.86
N ILE A 276 -26.30 1.24 9.16
CA ILE A 276 -26.46 2.70 8.99
C ILE A 276 -26.66 3.40 10.33
N SER A 277 -27.48 2.82 11.22
CA SER A 277 -27.71 3.37 12.56
C SER A 277 -26.42 3.40 13.38
N SER A 278 -25.55 2.38 13.26
CA SER A 278 -24.25 2.37 13.94
C SER A 278 -23.34 3.50 13.46
N PHE A 279 -23.33 3.77 12.15
CA PHE A 279 -22.54 4.85 11.58
C PHE A 279 -23.01 6.21 12.08
N ALA A 280 -24.32 6.47 12.01
CA ALA A 280 -24.91 7.71 12.53
C ALA A 280 -24.60 7.89 14.02
N PHE A 281 -24.75 6.83 14.82
CA PHE A 281 -24.46 6.87 16.25
C PHE A 281 -22.98 7.14 16.55
N THR A 282 -22.04 6.51 15.82
CA THR A 282 -20.60 6.77 15.98
C THR A 282 -20.23 8.20 15.58
N CYS A 283 -20.85 8.75 14.54
CA CYS A 283 -20.67 10.16 14.15
C CYS A 283 -21.07 11.09 15.29
N VAL A 284 -22.24 10.86 15.90
CA VAL A 284 -22.72 11.64 17.05
C VAL A 284 -21.74 11.55 18.23
N ILE A 285 -21.24 10.36 18.56
CA ILE A 285 -20.24 10.19 19.62
C ILE A 285 -18.98 11.01 19.32
N LYS A 286 -18.42 10.90 18.11
CA LYS A 286 -17.19 11.64 17.76
C LYS A 286 -17.40 13.15 17.82
N ILE A 287 -18.54 13.65 17.35
CA ILE A 287 -18.88 15.08 17.42
C ILE A 287 -19.00 15.54 18.88
N ILE A 288 -19.66 14.75 19.76
CA ILE A 288 -19.75 15.06 21.19
C ILE A 288 -18.36 15.09 21.84
N MET A 289 -17.47 14.15 21.47
CA MET A 289 -16.09 14.13 21.97
C MET A 289 -15.30 15.37 21.53
N LEU A 290 -15.43 15.80 20.28
CA LEU A 290 -14.79 17.01 19.76
C LEU A 290 -15.37 18.28 20.41
N ASN A 291 -16.68 18.34 20.64
CA ASN A 291 -17.37 19.48 21.24
C ASN A 291 -16.98 19.74 22.71
N LYS A 292 -16.23 18.83 23.36
CA LYS A 292 -15.65 19.11 24.69
C LYS A 292 -14.54 20.16 24.63
N ASN A 293 -13.80 20.20 23.52
CA ASN A 293 -12.62 21.07 23.37
C ASN A 293 -12.83 22.14 22.29
N TYR A 294 -13.89 22.05 21.50
CA TYR A 294 -14.19 22.94 20.38
C TYR A 294 -15.66 23.33 20.37
N SER A 295 -16.01 24.42 19.68
CA SER A 295 -17.42 24.76 19.45
C SER A 295 -18.12 23.69 18.61
N LEU A 296 -19.45 23.59 18.68
CA LEU A 296 -20.21 22.60 17.89
C LEU A 296 -19.92 22.74 16.38
N LYS A 297 -19.80 23.97 15.89
CA LYS A 297 -19.48 24.25 14.48
C LYS A 297 -18.10 23.71 14.13
N ASP A 298 -17.09 23.99 14.96
CA ASP A 298 -15.73 23.54 14.73
C ASP A 298 -15.60 22.03 14.88
N ALA A 299 -16.31 21.42 15.83
CA ALA A 299 -16.38 19.97 16.02
C ALA A 299 -16.96 19.26 14.78
N ILE A 300 -18.04 19.82 14.20
CA ILE A 300 -18.62 19.32 12.95
C ILE A 300 -17.61 19.46 11.80
N ASN A 301 -16.94 20.61 11.67
CA ASN A 301 -15.94 20.84 10.63
C ASN A 301 -14.74 19.89 10.77
N LEU A 302 -14.18 19.73 11.97
CA LEU A 302 -13.08 18.81 12.26
C LEU A 302 -13.46 17.34 12.01
N PHE A 303 -14.73 16.98 12.19
CA PHE A 303 -15.22 15.65 11.86
C PHE A 303 -15.35 15.42 10.35
N PHE A 304 -16.02 16.33 9.62
CA PHE A 304 -16.36 16.12 8.21
C PHE A 304 -15.23 16.47 7.24
N SER A 305 -14.36 17.44 7.54
CA SER A 305 -13.30 17.85 6.60
C SER A 305 -12.41 16.67 6.18
N PRO A 306 -11.90 15.83 7.09
CA PRO A 306 -11.12 14.65 6.69
C PRO A 306 -11.90 13.61 5.88
N ILE A 307 -13.23 13.54 6.03
CA ILE A 307 -14.07 12.63 5.22
C ILE A 307 -14.21 13.20 3.80
N ILE A 308 -14.44 14.51 3.70
CA ILE A 308 -14.56 15.21 2.41
C ILE A 308 -13.26 15.08 1.63
N TYR A 309 -12.09 15.31 2.25
CA TYR A 309 -10.80 15.17 1.59
C TYR A 309 -10.52 13.74 1.09
N ARG A 310 -10.99 12.70 1.80
CA ARG A 310 -10.84 11.31 1.34
C ARG A 310 -11.70 11.00 0.10
N ILE A 311 -12.84 11.66 -0.05
CA ILE A 311 -13.82 11.43 -1.13
C ILE A 311 -13.53 12.31 -2.34
N LEU A 312 -13.32 13.61 -2.12
CA LEU A 312 -13.16 14.61 -3.17
C LEU A 312 -11.70 14.93 -3.48
N GLY A 313 -10.77 14.62 -2.58
CA GLY A 313 -9.37 15.02 -2.71
C GLY A 313 -9.16 16.44 -2.20
N ASP A 314 -7.93 16.92 -2.36
CA ASP A 314 -7.54 18.28 -2.05
C ASP A 314 -6.62 18.82 -3.15
N SER A 315 -7.23 19.52 -4.11
CA SER A 315 -6.49 20.16 -5.22
C SER A 315 -5.70 21.39 -4.79
N GLN A 316 -5.85 21.85 -3.55
CA GLN A 316 -5.05 22.94 -2.99
C GLN A 316 -3.97 22.42 -2.03
N SER A 317 -3.90 21.09 -1.85
CA SER A 317 -2.86 20.47 -1.04
C SER A 317 -1.49 20.79 -1.61
N THR A 318 -0.57 21.17 -0.72
CA THR A 318 0.83 21.39 -1.08
C THR A 318 1.53 20.08 -1.46
N SER A 319 1.05 18.94 -0.96
CA SER A 319 1.55 17.62 -1.34
C SER A 319 1.16 17.28 -2.78
N SER A 320 2.16 17.08 -3.65
CA SER A 320 1.94 16.71 -5.05
C SER A 320 1.16 15.40 -5.20
N LEU A 321 1.35 14.45 -4.26
CA LEU A 321 0.61 13.18 -4.23
C LEU A 321 -0.88 13.38 -3.95
N ILE A 322 -1.22 14.18 -2.93
CA ILE A 322 -2.61 14.47 -2.56
C ILE A 322 -3.29 15.30 -3.66
N ASN A 323 -2.59 16.30 -4.21
CA ASN A 323 -3.10 17.11 -5.31
C ASN A 323 -3.45 16.24 -6.53
N LYS A 324 -2.50 15.43 -7.03
CA LYS A 324 -2.69 14.52 -8.17
C LYS A 324 -3.83 13.52 -7.96
N SER A 325 -4.05 13.08 -6.73
CA SER A 325 -5.12 12.13 -6.39
C SER A 325 -6.52 12.64 -6.78
N THR A 326 -6.72 13.97 -6.80
CA THR A 326 -8.00 14.62 -7.12
C THR A 326 -8.38 14.42 -8.58
N GLU A 327 -7.41 14.49 -9.49
CA GLU A 327 -7.64 14.42 -10.94
C GLU A 327 -7.36 13.03 -11.53
N TYR A 328 -6.77 12.12 -10.76
CA TYR A 328 -6.45 10.78 -11.23
C TYR A 328 -7.71 10.03 -11.75
N PRO A 329 -7.69 9.42 -12.94
CA PRO A 329 -8.86 8.71 -13.46
C PRO A 329 -9.19 7.45 -12.64
N VAL A 330 -10.48 7.26 -12.31
CA VAL A 330 -10.95 6.06 -11.58
C VAL A 330 -10.62 4.77 -12.33
N THR A 331 -10.70 4.78 -13.66
CA THR A 331 -10.37 3.61 -14.49
C THR A 331 -8.91 3.22 -14.38
N GLN A 332 -8.01 4.20 -14.31
CA GLN A 332 -6.58 3.98 -14.15
C GLN A 332 -6.30 3.46 -12.74
N LEU A 333 -6.88 4.07 -11.71
CA LEU A 333 -6.79 3.58 -10.34
C LEU A 333 -7.24 2.12 -10.21
N ILE A 334 -8.37 1.76 -10.83
CA ILE A 334 -8.84 0.37 -10.80
C ILE A 334 -7.84 -0.55 -11.49
N ASN A 335 -7.24 -0.14 -12.61
CA ASN A 335 -6.21 -0.92 -13.28
C ASN A 335 -4.97 -1.11 -12.39
N ASP A 336 -4.54 -0.06 -11.68
CA ASP A 336 -3.44 -0.14 -10.72
C ASP A 336 -3.78 -1.10 -9.58
N MET A 337 -4.98 -0.98 -9.00
CA MET A 337 -5.49 -1.88 -7.97
C MET A 337 -5.61 -3.34 -8.44
N LEU A 338 -5.85 -3.58 -9.73
CA LEU A 338 -5.89 -4.92 -10.35
C LEU A 338 -4.49 -5.48 -10.63
N SER A 339 -3.47 -4.62 -10.73
CA SER A 339 -2.08 -5.02 -10.99
C SER A 339 -1.37 -5.56 -9.75
N PHE A 340 -1.91 -5.27 -8.55
CA PHE A 340 -1.36 -5.79 -7.30
C PHE A 340 -1.38 -7.33 -7.27
N GLU A 341 -0.43 -7.88 -6.54
CA GLU A 341 -0.30 -9.32 -6.35
C GLU A 341 -1.42 -9.86 -5.46
N ALA A 342 -2.22 -10.79 -5.97
CA ALA A 342 -3.27 -11.46 -5.20
C ALA A 342 -2.75 -12.70 -4.49
N ILE A 343 -1.98 -13.52 -5.23
CA ILE A 343 -1.46 -14.81 -4.78
C ILE A 343 -0.09 -15.04 -5.41
N SER A 344 0.94 -15.34 -4.63
CA SER A 344 2.20 -15.84 -5.17
C SER A 344 2.88 -16.88 -4.32
N LEU A 345 3.81 -17.59 -4.93
CA LEU A 345 4.71 -18.51 -4.27
C LEU A 345 6.07 -18.44 -4.97
N LYS A 346 7.08 -17.99 -4.23
CA LYS A 346 8.43 -17.72 -4.73
C LYS A 346 9.01 -18.96 -5.41
N GLY A 347 9.49 -18.78 -6.64
CA GLY A 347 10.05 -19.83 -7.48
C GLY A 347 9.00 -20.71 -8.19
N ILE A 348 7.70 -20.46 -7.99
CA ILE A 348 6.63 -21.29 -8.55
C ILE A 348 5.67 -20.47 -9.42
N PHE A 349 4.97 -19.48 -8.85
CA PHE A 349 4.00 -18.67 -9.60
C PHE A 349 3.78 -17.29 -8.95
N LYS A 350 3.27 -16.35 -9.74
CA LYS A 350 2.79 -15.04 -9.29
C LYS A 350 1.51 -14.68 -10.07
N VAL A 351 0.44 -14.36 -9.35
CA VAL A 351 -0.88 -14.03 -9.91
C VAL A 351 -1.35 -12.70 -9.33
N THR A 352 -1.65 -11.76 -10.22
CA THR A 352 -2.25 -10.45 -9.88
C THR A 352 -3.75 -10.56 -9.64
N GLU A 353 -4.37 -9.53 -9.06
CA GLU A 353 -5.81 -9.46 -8.82
C GLU A 353 -6.62 -9.58 -10.13
N GLY A 354 -6.20 -8.85 -11.16
CA GLY A 354 -6.82 -8.94 -12.49
C GLY A 354 -6.71 -10.34 -13.10
N GLN A 355 -5.55 -10.97 -13.00
CA GLN A 355 -5.36 -12.35 -13.47
C GLN A 355 -6.20 -13.34 -12.68
N LEU A 356 -6.27 -13.21 -11.36
CA LEU A 356 -7.08 -14.08 -10.51
C LEU A 356 -8.55 -14.02 -10.95
N ILE A 357 -9.12 -12.81 -11.12
CA ILE A 357 -10.49 -12.61 -11.59
C ILE A 357 -10.73 -13.28 -12.95
N ILE A 358 -9.81 -13.13 -13.91
CA ILE A 358 -9.92 -13.75 -15.24
C ILE A 358 -9.88 -15.28 -15.13
N ILE A 359 -8.95 -15.84 -14.36
CA ILE A 359 -8.85 -17.28 -14.11
C ILE A 359 -10.17 -17.80 -13.54
N SER A 360 -10.71 -17.16 -12.51
CA SER A 360 -11.98 -17.56 -11.90
C SER A 360 -13.14 -17.48 -12.88
N ALA A 361 -13.23 -16.42 -13.70
CA ALA A 361 -14.27 -16.28 -14.71
C ALA A 361 -14.25 -17.45 -15.71
N ILE A 362 -13.06 -17.84 -16.17
CA ILE A 362 -12.87 -18.98 -17.07
C ILE A 362 -13.25 -20.29 -16.38
N LEU A 363 -12.81 -20.50 -15.13
CA LEU A 363 -13.15 -21.69 -14.34
C LEU A 363 -14.67 -21.83 -14.12
N ILE A 364 -15.36 -20.72 -13.85
CA ILE A 364 -16.82 -20.67 -13.72
C ILE A 364 -17.48 -21.05 -15.05
N MET A 365 -17.03 -20.49 -16.18
CA MET A 365 -17.57 -20.85 -17.51
C MET A 365 -17.38 -22.33 -17.82
N ILE A 366 -16.17 -22.87 -17.63
CA ILE A 366 -15.86 -24.30 -17.86
C ILE A 366 -16.76 -25.19 -17.00
N THR A 367 -16.90 -24.85 -15.71
CA THR A 367 -17.76 -25.59 -14.78
C THR A 367 -19.22 -25.55 -15.20
N TYR A 368 -19.70 -24.38 -15.63
CA TYR A 368 -21.03 -24.24 -16.21
C TYR A 368 -21.19 -25.17 -17.43
N PHE A 369 -20.30 -25.11 -18.42
CA PHE A 369 -20.42 -25.98 -19.60
C PHE A 369 -20.38 -27.49 -19.29
N ILE A 370 -19.51 -27.92 -18.37
CA ILE A 370 -19.36 -29.35 -18.02
C ILE A 370 -20.54 -29.84 -17.17
N PHE A 371 -21.01 -29.03 -16.22
CA PHE A 371 -21.94 -29.47 -15.17
C PHE A 371 -23.33 -28.84 -15.24
N TYR A 372 -23.63 -27.95 -16.19
CA TYR A 372 -24.95 -27.32 -16.35
C TYR A 372 -26.08 -28.36 -16.45
N LYS A 373 -25.81 -29.51 -17.08
CA LYS A 373 -26.77 -30.62 -17.18
C LYS A 373 -26.76 -31.56 -15.97
N ASN A 374 -25.76 -31.49 -15.09
CA ASN A 374 -25.60 -32.41 -13.96
C ASN A 374 -25.96 -31.76 -12.61
N LYS A 375 -27.27 -31.70 -12.34
CA LYS A 375 -27.84 -31.14 -11.09
C LYS A 375 -27.36 -31.82 -9.80
N LYS A 376 -26.77 -33.03 -9.88
CA LYS A 376 -26.18 -33.70 -8.69
C LYS A 376 -24.86 -33.07 -8.26
N VAL A 377 -24.10 -32.52 -9.21
CA VAL A 377 -22.80 -31.88 -8.94
C VAL A 377 -22.98 -30.39 -8.62
N TYR A 378 -23.80 -29.69 -9.39
CA TYR A 378 -24.04 -28.26 -9.20
C TYR A 378 -25.41 -27.99 -8.54
N ASN A 379 -25.41 -28.00 -7.20
CA ASN A 379 -26.60 -27.79 -6.37
C ASN A 379 -26.81 -26.31 -6.00
N ASN A 380 -27.92 -26.00 -5.31
CA ASN A 380 -28.23 -24.63 -4.89
C ASN A 380 -27.15 -23.97 -4.03
N LYS A 381 -26.36 -24.74 -3.26
CA LYS A 381 -25.25 -24.18 -2.46
C LYS A 381 -24.11 -23.69 -3.35
N HIS A 382 -23.75 -24.46 -4.38
CA HIS A 382 -22.70 -24.04 -5.32
C HIS A 382 -23.13 -22.81 -6.13
N ILE A 383 -24.39 -22.76 -6.57
CA ILE A 383 -24.96 -21.56 -7.22
C ILE A 383 -24.91 -20.36 -6.27
N ALA A 384 -25.38 -20.53 -5.03
CA ALA A 384 -25.38 -19.46 -4.05
C ALA A 384 -23.97 -18.96 -3.71
N PHE A 385 -23.02 -19.88 -3.58
CA PHE A 385 -21.62 -19.56 -3.31
C PHE A 385 -20.99 -18.81 -4.49
N THR A 386 -21.19 -19.29 -5.72
CA THR A 386 -20.68 -18.62 -6.93
C THR A 386 -21.24 -17.20 -7.07
N LEU A 387 -22.55 -17.04 -6.94
CA LEU A 387 -23.20 -15.73 -7.06
C LEU A 387 -22.81 -14.78 -5.93
N CYS A 388 -22.69 -15.25 -4.68
CA CYS A 388 -22.25 -14.38 -3.59
C CYS A 388 -20.78 -13.97 -3.72
N THR A 389 -19.91 -14.86 -4.23
CA THR A 389 -18.53 -14.51 -4.58
C THR A 389 -18.49 -13.40 -5.64
N ILE A 390 -19.26 -13.51 -6.72
CA ILE A 390 -19.34 -12.46 -7.75
C ILE A 390 -19.84 -11.14 -7.15
N ILE A 391 -20.92 -11.17 -6.36
CA ILE A 391 -21.46 -9.97 -5.70
C ILE A 391 -20.43 -9.34 -4.76
N SER A 392 -19.57 -10.15 -4.13
CA SER A 392 -18.59 -9.64 -3.17
C SER A 392 -17.49 -8.76 -3.76
N ILE A 393 -17.31 -8.74 -5.10
CA ILE A 393 -16.41 -7.78 -5.77
C ILE A 393 -16.87 -6.32 -5.59
N LEU A 394 -18.17 -6.10 -5.33
CA LEU A 394 -18.72 -4.77 -5.07
C LEU A 394 -18.15 -4.17 -3.77
N ALA A 395 -17.66 -4.99 -2.84
CA ALA A 395 -17.08 -4.51 -1.59
C ALA A 395 -15.82 -3.66 -1.83
N PRO A 396 -14.71 -4.18 -2.41
CA PRO A 396 -13.52 -3.36 -2.68
C PRO A 396 -13.83 -2.20 -3.63
N PHE A 397 -14.60 -2.43 -4.70
CA PHE A 397 -14.95 -1.36 -5.66
C PHE A 397 -15.75 -0.23 -5.05
N SER A 398 -16.58 -0.50 -4.03
CA SER A 398 -17.30 0.58 -3.34
C SER A 398 -16.35 1.63 -2.78
N TRP A 399 -15.20 1.22 -2.26
CA TRP A 399 -14.23 2.14 -1.68
C TRP A 399 -13.29 2.73 -2.72
N TYR A 400 -12.78 1.92 -3.65
CA TYR A 400 -11.88 2.41 -4.70
C TYR A 400 -12.54 3.49 -5.57
N ILE A 401 -13.86 3.41 -5.76
CA ILE A 401 -14.62 4.41 -6.52
C ILE A 401 -15.02 5.59 -5.63
N LEU A 402 -15.58 5.34 -4.44
CA LEU A 402 -16.09 6.42 -3.58
C LEU A 402 -14.97 7.25 -2.94
N ALA A 403 -13.91 6.61 -2.49
CA ALA A 403 -12.77 7.20 -1.80
C ALA A 403 -11.50 7.14 -2.69
N LYS A 404 -11.68 7.38 -3.99
CA LYS A 404 -10.60 7.33 -4.99
C LYS A 404 -9.35 8.10 -4.57
N PRO A 405 -9.42 9.37 -4.13
CA PRO A 405 -8.25 10.12 -3.67
C PRO A 405 -7.49 9.40 -2.54
N HIS A 406 -8.21 8.85 -1.56
CA HIS A 406 -7.60 8.10 -0.47
C HIS A 406 -6.97 6.79 -0.94
N THR A 407 -7.62 6.06 -1.86
CA THR A 407 -7.05 4.84 -2.44
C THR A 407 -5.78 5.13 -3.24
N PHE A 408 -5.72 6.23 -3.99
CA PHE A 408 -4.52 6.64 -4.72
C PHE A 408 -3.36 7.02 -3.79
N VAL A 409 -3.63 7.75 -2.70
CA VAL A 409 -2.57 8.12 -1.74
C VAL A 409 -2.09 6.90 -0.95
N HIS A 410 -2.96 5.92 -0.70
CA HIS A 410 -2.68 4.76 0.14
C HIS A 410 -2.95 3.43 -0.59
N GLU A 411 -2.43 3.27 -1.80
CA GLU A 411 -2.71 2.09 -2.65
C GLU A 411 -2.39 0.78 -1.93
N TRP A 412 -1.16 0.66 -1.40
CA TRP A 412 -0.68 -0.51 -0.68
C TRP A 412 -1.54 -0.87 0.54
N LEU A 413 -2.00 0.14 1.28
CA LEU A 413 -2.90 -0.07 2.40
C LEU A 413 -4.28 -0.55 1.91
N CYS A 414 -4.77 0.01 0.81
CA CYS A 414 -6.08 -0.31 0.27
C CYS A 414 -6.16 -1.69 -0.40
N VAL A 415 -5.05 -2.38 -0.67
CA VAL A 415 -5.06 -3.75 -1.24
C VAL A 415 -5.79 -4.75 -0.35
N ILE A 416 -5.82 -4.55 0.97
CA ILE A 416 -6.55 -5.42 1.91
C ILE A 416 -8.05 -5.53 1.58
N LEU A 417 -8.62 -4.53 0.92
CA LEU A 417 -10.05 -4.49 0.60
C LEU A 417 -10.47 -5.61 -0.35
N TRP A 418 -9.55 -6.11 -1.17
CA TRP A 418 -9.78 -7.31 -1.97
C TRP A 418 -10.12 -8.53 -1.11
N TYR A 419 -9.58 -8.63 0.11
CA TYR A 419 -9.85 -9.75 1.03
C TYR A 419 -11.10 -9.57 1.89
N LEU A 420 -11.90 -8.50 1.68
CA LEU A 420 -13.08 -8.17 2.48
C LEU A 420 -14.40 -8.23 1.67
N PRO A 421 -14.94 -9.41 1.32
CA PRO A 421 -14.39 -10.76 1.49
C PRO A 421 -13.99 -11.43 0.16
N PHE A 422 -13.87 -10.64 -0.92
CA PHE A 422 -13.86 -11.14 -2.30
C PHE A 422 -12.81 -12.24 -2.55
N ASN A 423 -11.53 -11.97 -2.31
CA ASN A 423 -10.45 -12.93 -2.57
C ASN A 423 -10.58 -14.21 -1.76
N ILE A 424 -11.02 -14.13 -0.50
CA ILE A 424 -11.22 -15.32 0.34
C ILE A 424 -12.28 -16.23 -0.30
N LEU A 425 -13.39 -15.66 -0.78
CA LEU A 425 -14.46 -16.42 -1.42
C LEU A 425 -14.10 -16.88 -2.83
N LEU A 426 -13.32 -16.08 -3.56
CA LEU A 426 -12.86 -16.38 -4.92
C LEU A 426 -11.89 -17.55 -4.91
N ILE A 427 -10.88 -17.52 -4.04
CA ILE A 427 -9.93 -18.64 -3.84
C ILE A 427 -10.68 -19.92 -3.48
N ALA A 428 -11.62 -19.84 -2.53
CA ALA A 428 -12.42 -21.00 -2.14
C ALA A 428 -13.28 -21.54 -3.29
N LEU A 429 -13.83 -20.66 -4.13
CA LEU A 429 -14.61 -21.03 -5.31
C LEU A 429 -13.73 -21.73 -6.34
N ASP A 430 -12.56 -21.18 -6.66
CA ASP A 430 -11.63 -21.73 -7.64
C ASP A 430 -11.13 -23.10 -7.20
N VAL A 431 -10.72 -23.24 -5.94
CA VAL A 431 -10.35 -24.55 -5.37
C VAL A 431 -11.52 -25.53 -5.45
N SER A 432 -12.75 -25.09 -5.13
CA SER A 432 -13.94 -25.96 -5.24
C SER A 432 -14.13 -26.45 -6.67
N ILE A 433 -13.99 -25.56 -7.65
CA ILE A 433 -14.10 -25.88 -9.07
C ILE A 433 -13.01 -26.87 -9.48
N MET A 434 -11.75 -26.61 -9.11
CA MET A 434 -10.62 -27.49 -9.42
C MET A 434 -10.82 -28.89 -8.83
N VAL A 435 -11.28 -29.01 -7.58
CA VAL A 435 -11.57 -30.31 -6.95
C VAL A 435 -12.69 -31.03 -7.70
N CYS A 436 -13.74 -30.34 -8.12
CA CYS A 436 -14.82 -30.92 -8.92
C CYS A 436 -14.34 -31.40 -10.30
N LEU A 437 -13.51 -30.60 -10.99
CA LEU A 437 -12.93 -30.95 -12.29
C LEU A 437 -12.00 -32.15 -12.18
N LEU A 438 -11.10 -32.18 -11.18
CA LEU A 438 -10.21 -33.31 -10.93
C LEU A 438 -10.98 -34.60 -10.68
N ARG A 439 -12.02 -34.56 -9.84
CA ARG A 439 -12.88 -35.74 -9.60
C ARG A 439 -13.58 -36.21 -10.87
N TYR A 440 -14.08 -35.28 -11.68
CA TYR A 440 -14.71 -35.61 -12.95
C TYR A 440 -13.72 -36.26 -13.93
N ILE A 441 -12.52 -35.70 -14.07
CA ILE A 441 -11.46 -36.24 -14.92
C ILE A 441 -11.03 -37.62 -14.43
N LEU A 442 -10.74 -37.80 -13.13
CA LEU A 442 -10.33 -39.07 -12.56
C LEU A 442 -11.41 -40.16 -12.73
N ASN A 443 -12.68 -39.83 -12.46
CA ASN A 443 -13.78 -40.76 -12.68
C ASN A 443 -13.91 -41.14 -14.17
N LYS A 444 -13.72 -40.19 -15.08
CA LYS A 444 -13.77 -40.46 -16.53
C LYS A 444 -12.54 -41.21 -17.01
N LEU A 445 -11.35 -41.03 -16.45
CA LEU A 445 -10.14 -41.79 -16.79
C LEU A 445 -10.21 -43.24 -16.27
N ILE A 446 -10.76 -43.44 -15.07
CA ILE A 446 -10.99 -44.78 -14.51
C ILE A 446 -12.10 -45.51 -15.30
N VAL A 447 -13.14 -44.80 -15.75
CA VAL A 447 -14.23 -45.38 -16.56
C VAL A 447 -13.86 -45.51 -18.05
N ASN A 448 -13.02 -44.62 -18.59
CA ASN A 448 -12.56 -44.65 -19.97
C ASN A 448 -11.11 -45.17 -20.06
N LYS A 449 -10.95 -46.49 -19.90
CA LYS A 449 -9.86 -47.25 -20.54
C LYS A 449 -9.92 -47.22 -22.09
N CYS A 450 -10.74 -46.35 -22.68
CA CYS A 450 -10.85 -46.09 -24.12
C CYS A 450 -10.97 -44.58 -24.35
N LEU A 451 -9.84 -43.96 -24.71
CA LEU A 451 -9.72 -42.51 -24.98
C LEU A 451 -10.47 -42.11 -26.25
N ASN A 452 -11.32 -41.08 -26.15
CA ASN A 452 -11.85 -40.37 -27.32
C ASN A 452 -11.38 -38.90 -27.28
N LYS A 453 -10.80 -38.44 -28.40
CA LYS A 453 -9.87 -37.30 -28.54
C LYS A 453 -10.44 -35.90 -28.14
N LYS A 454 -11.73 -35.77 -27.83
CA LYS A 454 -12.36 -34.48 -27.48
C LYS A 454 -12.00 -33.93 -26.09
N ASN A 455 -11.58 -34.76 -25.13
CA ASN A 455 -11.22 -34.28 -23.78
C ASN A 455 -9.79 -33.73 -23.71
N ILE A 456 -8.92 -34.12 -24.65
CA ILE A 456 -7.55 -33.60 -24.75
C ILE A 456 -7.58 -32.13 -25.19
N PHE A 457 -8.53 -31.75 -26.07
CA PHE A 457 -8.68 -30.36 -26.52
C PHE A 457 -9.07 -29.40 -25.38
N VAL A 458 -9.96 -29.80 -24.46
CA VAL A 458 -10.34 -28.96 -23.31
C VAL A 458 -9.21 -28.86 -22.28
N PHE A 459 -8.42 -29.93 -22.11
CA PHE A 459 -7.23 -29.91 -21.25
C PHE A 459 -6.12 -29.03 -21.84
N ILE A 460 -5.88 -29.13 -23.16
CA ILE A 460 -4.95 -28.26 -23.89
C ILE A 460 -5.44 -26.81 -23.86
N LEU A 461 -6.74 -26.54 -24.04
CA LEU A 461 -7.29 -25.18 -23.95
C LEU A 461 -7.15 -24.60 -22.54
N GLY A 462 -7.34 -25.40 -21.49
CA GLY A 462 -7.11 -24.98 -20.09
C GLY A 462 -5.62 -24.70 -19.81
N ILE A 463 -4.71 -25.53 -20.33
CA ILE A 463 -3.27 -25.28 -20.27
C ILE A 463 -2.89 -24.05 -21.09
N CYS A 464 -3.42 -23.89 -22.31
CA CYS A 464 -3.18 -22.72 -23.15
C CYS A 464 -3.68 -21.44 -22.49
N ILE A 465 -4.82 -21.46 -21.81
CA ILE A 465 -5.32 -20.30 -21.04
C ILE A 465 -4.39 -19.99 -19.86
N CYS A 466 -3.96 -21.00 -19.10
CA CYS A 466 -2.99 -20.81 -18.01
C CYS A 466 -1.63 -20.31 -18.54
N LEU A 467 -1.16 -20.81 -19.68
CA LEU A 467 0.08 -20.38 -20.33
C LEU A 467 -0.05 -18.99 -20.98
N THR A 468 -1.23 -18.60 -21.46
CA THR A 468 -1.48 -17.24 -21.97
C THR A 468 -1.61 -16.24 -20.82
N SER A 469 -2.02 -16.66 -19.62
CA SER A 469 -1.97 -15.79 -18.43
C SER A 469 -0.54 -15.48 -17.98
N ASP A 470 0.40 -16.40 -18.24
CA ASP A 470 1.84 -16.24 -18.06
C ASP A 470 2.53 -15.51 -19.23
N TYR A 471 1.81 -15.34 -20.35
CA TYR A 471 2.24 -14.49 -21.47
C TYR A 471 1.68 -13.07 -21.36
N MET A 472 0.48 -12.90 -20.79
CA MET A 472 -0.11 -11.59 -20.48
C MET A 472 0.45 -10.95 -19.20
N SER A 473 1.15 -11.72 -18.35
CA SER A 473 1.98 -11.18 -17.28
C SER A 473 3.22 -10.42 -17.79
N LYS A 474 3.57 -10.58 -19.07
CA LYS A 474 4.75 -9.93 -19.67
C LYS A 474 4.54 -8.47 -20.07
N ASP A 475 3.31 -8.00 -20.22
CA ASP A 475 3.03 -6.59 -20.57
C ASP A 475 2.71 -5.70 -19.35
N ILE A 476 2.33 -6.28 -18.21
CA ILE A 476 1.88 -5.49 -17.03
C ILE A 476 3.04 -5.19 -16.05
N SER A 477 4.16 -5.91 -16.16
CA SER A 477 5.38 -5.60 -15.36
C SER A 477 6.17 -4.39 -15.88
N ALA A 478 5.76 -3.78 -17.01
CA ALA A 478 6.33 -2.55 -17.54
C ALA A 478 6.04 -1.29 -16.69
N TYR A 479 5.05 -1.33 -15.78
CA TYR A 479 4.63 -0.15 -15.02
C TYR A 479 5.58 0.26 -13.88
N LYS A 480 6.54 -0.58 -13.48
CA LYS A 480 7.63 -0.17 -12.55
C LYS A 480 8.83 0.49 -13.27
N ASN A 481 8.82 0.52 -14.60
CA ASN A 481 9.98 0.91 -15.42
C ASN A 481 9.84 2.28 -16.09
N LEU A 482 8.82 3.08 -15.76
CA LEU A 482 8.58 4.40 -16.36
C LEU A 482 9.83 5.28 -16.27
N ASN A 483 10.41 5.48 -15.08
CA ASN A 483 11.62 6.31 -14.92
C ASN A 483 12.86 5.81 -15.69
N MET A 484 12.96 4.52 -16.02
CA MET A 484 14.14 3.96 -16.71
C MET A 484 13.98 3.97 -18.23
N LEU A 485 12.76 3.70 -18.73
CA LEU A 485 12.46 3.85 -20.15
C LEU A 485 12.51 5.33 -20.54
N ASP A 486 11.99 6.20 -19.67
CA ASP A 486 12.08 7.65 -19.82
C ASP A 486 13.54 8.11 -19.77
N ALA A 487 14.37 7.58 -18.86
CA ALA A 487 15.81 7.88 -18.86
C ALA A 487 16.51 7.45 -20.17
N MET A 488 16.09 6.35 -20.80
CA MET A 488 16.66 5.88 -22.07
C MET A 488 16.15 6.66 -23.29
N ASN A 489 14.94 7.24 -23.22
CA ASN A 489 14.34 8.00 -24.31
C ASN A 489 14.68 9.49 -24.22
N ASP A 490 14.67 10.05 -23.01
CA ASP A 490 14.73 11.49 -22.72
C ASP A 490 15.99 11.89 -21.91
N GLY A 491 16.83 10.94 -21.50
CA GLY A 491 18.07 11.22 -20.75
C GLY A 491 19.16 11.86 -21.61
N VAL A 492 19.97 12.71 -20.98
CA VAL A 492 21.11 13.36 -21.64
C VAL A 492 22.31 12.42 -21.63
N ILE A 493 22.85 12.11 -22.81
CA ILE A 493 24.05 11.28 -22.94
C ILE A 493 25.26 12.05 -22.38
N LEU A 494 25.82 11.56 -21.28
CA LEU A 494 27.02 12.11 -20.65
C LEU A 494 28.30 11.51 -21.27
N TYR A 495 28.26 10.22 -21.57
CA TYR A 495 29.37 9.50 -22.17
C TYR A 495 28.85 8.29 -22.95
N ASN A 496 29.48 7.98 -24.07
CA ASN A 496 29.11 6.81 -24.88
C ASN A 496 30.32 6.23 -25.58
N ASN A 497 30.55 4.94 -25.38
CA ASN A 497 31.51 4.16 -26.16
C ASN A 497 30.90 2.82 -26.59
N ASN A 498 31.65 2.02 -27.36
CA ASN A 498 31.16 0.74 -27.90
C ASN A 498 30.71 -0.30 -26.84
N ASN A 499 30.97 -0.07 -25.55
CA ASN A 499 30.70 -0.99 -24.46
C ASN A 499 29.78 -0.43 -23.37
N ILE A 500 29.75 0.89 -23.17
CA ILE A 500 28.96 1.55 -22.12
C ILE A 500 28.42 2.90 -22.55
N GLU A 501 27.21 3.17 -22.11
CA GLU A 501 26.46 4.41 -22.29
C GLU A 501 26.11 4.95 -20.91
N ILE A 502 26.44 6.21 -20.64
CA ILE A 502 26.18 6.89 -19.37
C ILE A 502 25.19 8.01 -19.64
N LEU A 503 24.03 7.96 -18.99
CA LEU A 503 22.95 8.94 -19.15
C LEU A 503 22.72 9.71 -17.86
N TYR A 504 22.34 10.98 -17.98
CA TYR A 504 21.80 11.79 -16.90
C TYR A 504 20.29 11.96 -17.07
N TYR A 505 19.53 11.62 -16.03
CA TYR A 505 18.08 11.83 -16.01
C TYR A 505 17.56 11.96 -14.58
N ASN A 506 16.71 12.96 -14.30
CA ASN A 506 16.09 13.22 -12.99
C ASN A 506 17.08 13.12 -11.80
N SER A 507 18.21 13.83 -11.88
CA SER A 507 19.25 13.83 -10.83
C SER A 507 19.92 12.48 -10.55
N ASN A 508 19.87 11.56 -11.51
CA ASN A 508 20.55 10.26 -11.43
C ASN A 508 21.46 10.05 -12.64
N ILE A 509 22.52 9.27 -12.45
CA ILE A 509 23.38 8.76 -13.51
C ILE A 509 23.08 7.29 -13.75
N TYR A 510 22.84 6.94 -15.00
CA TYR A 510 22.54 5.59 -15.43
C TYR A 510 23.70 5.05 -16.26
N PHE A 511 24.31 3.96 -15.79
CA PHE A 511 25.34 3.23 -16.53
C PHE A 511 24.69 2.04 -17.24
N ILE A 512 24.77 2.03 -18.57
CA ILE A 512 24.04 1.10 -19.43
C ILE A 512 25.02 0.33 -20.31
N THR A 513 24.97 -0.99 -20.29
CA THR A 513 25.83 -1.85 -21.12
C THR A 513 25.09 -3.01 -21.74
N ASN A 514 25.43 -3.39 -22.96
CA ASN A 514 24.94 -4.60 -23.62
C ASN A 514 25.89 -5.80 -23.47
N LYS A 515 27.03 -5.63 -22.78
CA LYS A 515 28.05 -6.68 -22.58
C LYS A 515 28.11 -7.10 -21.13
N LYS A 516 28.57 -8.33 -20.90
CA LYS A 516 28.87 -8.81 -19.55
C LYS A 516 30.16 -8.14 -19.09
N ILE A 517 30.07 -7.24 -18.13
CA ILE A 517 31.22 -6.55 -17.54
C ILE A 517 31.58 -7.25 -16.23
N THR A 518 32.86 -7.52 -16.01
CA THR A 518 33.37 -8.17 -14.79
C THR A 518 34.33 -7.29 -14.00
N GLN A 519 34.55 -6.07 -14.49
CA GLN A 519 35.44 -5.09 -13.88
C GLN A 519 34.64 -4.07 -13.07
N THR A 520 35.33 -3.41 -12.14
CA THR A 520 34.77 -2.38 -11.27
C THR A 520 34.77 -1.02 -11.99
N PHE A 521 33.72 -0.25 -11.74
CA PHE A 521 33.62 1.14 -12.15
C PHE A 521 34.01 2.04 -10.99
N PHE A 522 34.72 3.11 -11.31
CA PHE A 522 34.92 4.18 -10.36
C PHE A 522 34.06 5.38 -10.73
N VAL A 523 33.50 6.03 -9.72
CA VAL A 523 32.66 7.21 -9.85
C VAL A 523 33.00 8.14 -8.71
N HIS A 524 33.82 9.15 -9.00
CA HIS A 524 34.33 10.10 -8.04
C HIS A 524 33.67 11.45 -8.28
N ILE A 525 32.84 11.88 -7.33
CA ILE A 525 32.09 13.12 -7.41
C ILE A 525 32.86 14.20 -6.66
N ILE A 526 33.37 15.20 -7.39
CA ILE A 526 34.12 16.32 -6.84
C ILE A 526 33.15 17.47 -6.60
N PRO A 527 32.95 17.92 -5.34
CA PRO A 527 32.11 19.07 -5.05
C PRO A 527 32.83 20.39 -5.39
N GLU A 528 32.08 21.46 -5.56
CA GLU A 528 32.67 22.82 -5.61
C GLU A 528 33.24 23.26 -4.25
N ASP A 529 32.64 22.80 -3.16
CA ASP A 529 33.12 23.04 -1.79
C ASP A 529 33.38 21.73 -1.06
N LEU A 530 34.63 21.52 -0.65
CA LEU A 530 35.11 20.36 0.10
C LEU A 530 34.44 20.21 1.47
N SER A 531 33.85 21.28 2.02
CA SER A 531 33.13 21.23 3.29
C SER A 531 31.94 20.25 3.27
N ASN A 532 31.36 20.00 2.09
CA ASN A 532 30.22 19.10 1.85
C ASN A 532 30.55 17.60 1.93
N LEU A 533 31.83 17.24 2.00
CA LEU A 533 32.28 15.86 2.09
C LEU A 533 32.37 15.37 3.55
N ASP A 534 32.20 14.07 3.75
CA ASP A 534 32.53 13.43 5.03
C ASP A 534 34.06 13.44 5.29
N GLU A 535 34.49 13.17 6.53
CA GLU A 535 35.91 13.30 6.91
C GLU A 535 36.86 12.40 6.08
N VAL A 536 36.35 11.29 5.56
CA VAL A 536 37.14 10.34 4.74
C VAL A 536 37.26 10.88 3.32
N SER A 537 36.16 11.31 2.72
CA SER A 537 36.10 11.88 1.37
C SER A 537 36.82 13.23 1.30
N LYS A 538 36.83 14.02 2.38
CA LYS A 538 37.62 15.26 2.51
C LYS A 538 39.12 15.04 2.28
N LYS A 539 39.68 13.92 2.75
CA LYS A 539 41.10 13.60 2.55
C LYS A 539 41.43 13.25 1.10
N ASN A 540 40.45 12.70 0.39
CA ASN A 540 40.61 12.27 -1.00
C ASN A 540 40.22 13.37 -2.01
N GLY A 541 39.44 14.38 -1.56
CA GLY A 541 38.96 15.47 -2.40
C GLY A 541 37.71 15.15 -3.23
N PHE A 542 37.10 13.97 -3.04
CA PHE A 542 35.93 13.51 -3.77
C PHE A 542 35.09 12.53 -2.95
N ALA A 543 33.79 12.43 -3.24
CA ALA A 543 32.92 11.36 -2.75
C ALA A 543 33.03 10.13 -3.66
N ASN A 544 33.27 8.96 -3.05
CA ASN A 544 33.49 7.70 -3.76
C ASN A 544 32.17 6.91 -3.91
N TYR A 545 31.77 6.65 -5.16
CA TYR A 545 30.61 5.84 -5.55
C TYR A 545 31.02 4.66 -6.45
N ASP A 546 32.22 4.13 -6.24
CA ASP A 546 32.76 3.00 -7.00
C ASP A 546 31.88 1.76 -6.80
N PHE A 547 31.65 1.01 -7.88
CA PHE A 547 30.72 -0.13 -7.87
C PHE A 547 31.17 -1.29 -8.76
N ASP A 548 30.83 -2.52 -8.34
CA ASP A 548 30.88 -3.68 -9.23
C ASP A 548 29.57 -3.75 -10.01
N PHE A 549 29.67 -3.76 -11.34
CA PHE A 549 28.50 -3.74 -12.22
C PHE A 549 27.56 -4.93 -11.99
N ASN A 550 28.07 -6.13 -11.69
CA ASN A 550 27.23 -7.31 -11.47
C ASN A 550 26.57 -7.34 -10.10
N ALA A 551 27.22 -6.77 -9.09
CA ALA A 551 26.70 -6.71 -7.72
C ALA A 551 25.64 -5.60 -7.58
N ASN A 552 25.79 -4.50 -8.32
CA ASN A 552 24.96 -3.30 -8.20
C ASN A 552 23.99 -3.14 -9.37
N LYS A 553 23.92 -4.11 -10.30
CA LYS A 553 22.88 -4.14 -11.31
C LYS A 553 21.52 -4.12 -10.62
N VAL A 554 20.57 -3.38 -11.16
CA VAL A 554 19.20 -3.42 -10.66
C VAL A 554 18.62 -4.79 -11.01
N ASP A 555 18.18 -5.54 -9.99
CA ASP A 555 17.55 -6.85 -10.16
C ASP A 555 16.15 -6.68 -10.81
N GLU A 556 16.12 -6.71 -12.14
CA GLU A 556 14.87 -6.71 -12.92
C GLU A 556 14.54 -8.10 -13.50
N PRO A 557 13.24 -8.44 -13.60
CA PRO A 557 12.80 -9.71 -14.19
C PRO A 557 12.95 -9.79 -15.71
N TYR A 558 13.31 -8.69 -16.41
CA TYR A 558 13.51 -8.68 -17.86
C TYR A 558 14.66 -7.75 -18.27
N LYS A 559 15.54 -8.26 -19.14
CA LYS A 559 16.54 -7.44 -19.85
C LYS A 559 15.81 -6.47 -20.78
N ILE A 560 15.85 -5.16 -20.51
CA ILE A 560 15.48 -4.14 -21.50
C ILE A 560 16.45 -4.29 -22.69
N ASN A 561 16.02 -4.90 -23.79
CA ASN A 561 16.81 -5.11 -25.01
C ASN A 561 18.23 -5.69 -24.83
N GLY A 562 18.42 -6.60 -23.86
CA GLY A 562 19.73 -7.19 -23.59
C GLY A 562 20.73 -6.28 -22.86
N LYS A 563 20.31 -5.08 -22.44
CA LYS A 563 21.12 -4.12 -21.69
C LYS A 563 21.01 -4.36 -20.18
N SER A 564 22.12 -4.22 -19.47
CA SER A 564 22.24 -4.22 -18.01
C SER A 564 22.43 -2.77 -17.55
N ILE A 565 21.78 -2.39 -16.45
CA ILE A 565 21.73 -1.02 -15.97
C ILE A 565 22.12 -0.94 -14.50
N VAL A 566 22.92 0.07 -14.15
CA VAL A 566 23.21 0.48 -12.77
C VAL A 566 22.80 1.94 -12.62
N LYS A 567 22.11 2.27 -11.52
CA LYS A 567 21.67 3.63 -11.17
C LYS A 567 22.55 4.17 -10.04
N ILE A 568 23.05 5.39 -10.20
CA ILE A 568 23.71 6.16 -9.14
C ILE A 568 22.90 7.43 -8.89
N GLU A 569 22.53 7.64 -7.64
CA GLU A 569 21.85 8.86 -7.21
C GLU A 569 22.89 9.94 -6.92
N LEU A 570 22.72 11.13 -7.50
CA LEU A 570 23.65 12.22 -7.27
C LEU A 570 23.43 12.85 -5.88
N PRO A 571 24.51 13.31 -5.22
CA PRO A 571 24.41 13.99 -3.95
C PRO A 571 23.78 15.37 -4.07
N ASN A 572 23.18 15.85 -2.99
CA ASN A 572 22.48 17.14 -2.91
C ASN A 572 23.44 18.31 -2.62
N TYR A 573 24.51 18.46 -3.41
CA TYR A 573 25.42 19.61 -3.37
C TYR A 573 25.95 19.93 -4.77
N LEU A 574 26.54 21.12 -4.94
CA LEU A 574 27.14 21.54 -6.21
C LEU A 574 28.32 20.67 -6.60
N ILE A 575 28.22 20.05 -7.78
CA ILE A 575 29.23 19.16 -8.34
C ILE A 575 30.08 19.96 -9.32
N SER A 576 31.37 20.10 -9.01
CA SER A 576 32.36 20.70 -9.89
C SER A 576 32.62 19.77 -11.09
N LYS A 577 32.78 18.47 -10.82
CA LYS A 577 33.15 17.47 -11.83
C LYS A 577 32.83 16.06 -11.35
N ILE A 578 32.53 15.16 -12.27
CA ILE A 578 32.50 13.72 -12.01
C ILE A 578 33.62 13.09 -12.82
N ILE A 579 34.52 12.38 -12.13
CA ILE A 579 35.52 11.54 -12.78
C ILE A 579 34.99 10.12 -12.73
N THR A 580 34.86 9.48 -13.88
CA THR A 580 34.39 8.10 -13.95
C THR A 580 35.20 7.29 -14.93
N GLY A 581 35.27 5.98 -14.68
CA GLY A 581 35.95 5.09 -15.57
C GLY A 581 35.81 3.65 -15.13
N GLN A 582 36.64 2.81 -15.73
CA GLN A 582 36.67 1.39 -15.46
C GLN A 582 38.11 0.96 -15.21
N PHE A 583 38.36 0.21 -14.14
CA PHE A 583 39.67 -0.34 -13.85
C PHE A 583 39.62 -1.86 -13.71
N GLU A 584 40.72 -2.52 -14.05
CA GLU A 584 40.92 -3.94 -13.82
C GLU A 584 42.03 -4.14 -12.78
N PHE A 585 41.75 -4.92 -11.74
CA PHE A 585 42.76 -5.32 -10.78
C PHE A 585 43.42 -6.63 -11.22
N LYS A 586 44.67 -6.56 -11.68
CA LYS A 586 45.47 -7.74 -12.06
C LYS A 586 46.90 -7.60 -11.52
N ASN A 587 47.46 -8.69 -11.01
CA ASN A 587 48.83 -8.76 -10.51
C ASN A 587 49.20 -7.69 -9.47
N ASN A 588 48.32 -7.41 -8.51
CA ASN A 588 48.49 -6.34 -7.51
C ASN A 588 48.67 -4.92 -8.09
N THR A 589 48.26 -4.71 -9.34
CA THR A 589 48.28 -3.40 -9.99
C THR A 589 46.91 -3.05 -10.54
N TYR A 590 46.49 -1.79 -10.35
CA TYR A 590 45.31 -1.24 -10.98
C TYR A 590 45.65 -0.83 -12.41
N LYS A 591 44.94 -1.38 -13.38
CA LYS A 591 45.05 -0.95 -14.77
C LYS A 591 43.76 -0.22 -15.15
N ASN A 592 43.85 1.10 -15.35
CA ASN A 592 42.74 1.88 -15.91
C ASN A 592 42.49 1.42 -17.36
N LEU A 593 41.25 1.05 -17.64
CA LEU A 593 40.81 0.63 -18.98
C LEU A 593 40.35 1.85 -19.78
N TRP A 594 39.62 2.75 -19.13
CA TRP A 594 39.26 4.07 -19.63
C TRP A 594 38.87 4.95 -18.44
N GLU A 595 38.97 6.25 -18.63
CA GLU A 595 38.63 7.30 -17.69
C GLU A 595 38.08 8.47 -18.48
N ASP A 596 37.04 9.11 -17.97
CA ASP A 596 36.47 10.31 -18.54
C ASP A 596 35.99 11.28 -17.45
N ASP A 597 35.90 12.52 -17.88
CA ASP A 597 35.69 13.70 -17.07
C ASP A 597 34.37 14.36 -17.45
N ILE A 598 33.33 14.09 -16.67
CA ILE A 598 31.98 14.58 -16.91
C ILE A 598 31.77 15.89 -16.16
N ASP A 599 31.63 16.97 -16.92
CA ASP A 599 31.32 18.31 -16.41
C ASP A 599 29.81 18.56 -16.44
N LEU A 600 29.13 18.25 -15.34
CA LEU A 600 27.69 18.44 -15.20
C LEU A 600 27.27 19.92 -15.19
N SER A 601 28.17 20.85 -14.86
CA SER A 601 27.86 22.29 -14.78
C SER A 601 27.39 22.88 -16.12
N LYS A 602 27.80 22.27 -17.24
CA LYS A 602 27.40 22.65 -18.60
C LYS A 602 26.09 22.01 -19.07
N ILE A 603 25.58 21.02 -18.35
CA ILE A 603 24.44 20.18 -18.76
C ILE A 603 23.18 20.52 -17.95
N LEU A 604 23.32 20.97 -16.70
CA LEU A 604 22.19 21.26 -15.81
C LEU A 604 21.33 22.45 -16.28
N LEU A 605 21.86 23.37 -17.11
CA LEU A 605 21.12 24.49 -17.68
C LEU A 605 21.42 24.66 -19.17
N PRO A 606 20.46 24.40 -20.09
CA PRO A 606 20.63 24.66 -21.51
C PRO A 606 21.00 26.13 -21.79
N LYS A 607 21.73 26.38 -22.90
CA LYS A 607 21.97 27.76 -23.36
C LYS A 607 20.64 28.48 -23.60
N GLY A 608 20.49 29.65 -22.97
CA GLY A 608 19.25 30.43 -23.03
C GLY A 608 18.14 29.90 -22.12
N TYR A 609 18.49 29.18 -21.05
CA TYR A 609 17.51 28.73 -20.05
C TYR A 609 16.69 29.90 -19.51
N THR A 610 15.37 29.72 -19.49
CA THR A 610 14.42 30.70 -18.98
C THR A 610 13.59 30.10 -17.88
N PHE A 611 13.35 30.85 -16.81
CA PHE A 611 12.43 30.44 -15.75
C PHE A 611 11.50 31.58 -15.35
N THR A 612 10.38 31.22 -14.72
CA THR A 612 9.41 32.17 -14.15
C THR A 612 9.27 31.88 -12.66
N PRO A 613 9.18 32.91 -11.80
CA PRO A 613 8.83 32.72 -10.40
C PRO A 613 7.49 32.01 -10.28
N TYR A 614 7.31 31.31 -9.17
CA TYR A 614 6.00 30.77 -8.80
C TYR A 614 5.04 31.90 -8.45
N ASP A 615 3.81 31.89 -9.01
CA ASP A 615 2.85 32.97 -8.83
C ASP A 615 2.19 32.93 -7.43
N LEU A 616 2.95 33.34 -6.41
CA LEU A 616 2.50 33.47 -5.02
C LEU A 616 2.57 34.94 -4.60
N SER A 617 1.44 35.48 -4.10
CA SER A 617 1.39 36.81 -3.50
C SER A 617 0.77 36.73 -2.10
N ASP A 618 1.52 37.14 -1.08
CA ASP A 618 1.10 37.14 0.33
C ASP A 618 1.81 38.26 1.12
N SER A 619 1.89 38.14 2.45
CA SER A 619 2.57 39.14 3.31
C SER A 619 4.08 39.25 3.08
N ASN A 620 4.71 38.24 2.48
CA ASN A 620 6.15 38.16 2.25
C ASN A 620 6.52 38.17 0.76
N TRP A 621 5.59 37.80 -0.12
CA TRP A 621 5.82 37.62 -1.55
C TRP A 621 4.89 38.48 -2.40
N THR A 622 5.41 38.97 -3.52
CA THR A 622 4.65 39.54 -4.63
C THR A 622 4.99 38.73 -5.88
N ARG A 623 4.05 37.90 -6.35
CA ARG A 623 4.19 36.99 -7.50
C ARG A 623 5.50 36.20 -7.53
N GLY A 624 5.86 35.62 -6.40
CA GLY A 624 7.07 34.79 -6.25
C GLY A 624 8.36 35.57 -6.10
N ILE A 625 8.32 36.89 -5.95
CA ILE A 625 9.49 37.70 -5.56
C ILE A 625 9.24 38.20 -4.15
N SER A 626 10.24 38.09 -3.27
CA SER A 626 10.09 38.58 -1.89
C SER A 626 9.84 40.08 -1.89
N ASN A 627 9.13 40.59 -0.87
CA ASN A 627 8.78 42.01 -0.78
C ASN A 627 9.99 42.95 -0.65
N ASP A 628 11.17 42.43 -0.27
CA ASP A 628 12.45 43.14 -0.31
C ASP A 628 13.20 43.00 -1.64
N GLY A 629 12.65 42.25 -2.60
CA GLY A 629 13.17 42.03 -3.94
C GLY A 629 14.38 41.10 -4.02
N LYS A 630 14.82 40.49 -2.92
CA LYS A 630 16.08 39.74 -2.83
C LYS A 630 15.97 38.24 -3.08
N VAL A 631 14.76 37.69 -3.10
CA VAL A 631 14.54 36.25 -3.24
C VAL A 631 13.52 35.98 -4.33
N ILE A 632 13.83 35.04 -5.23
CA ILE A 632 12.88 34.49 -6.18
C ILE A 632 12.46 33.10 -5.72
N LEU A 633 11.16 32.87 -5.65
CA LEU A 633 10.53 31.59 -5.34
C LEU A 633 10.33 30.79 -6.63
N ILE A 634 10.92 29.59 -6.69
CA ILE A 634 10.71 28.61 -7.75
C ILE A 634 10.01 27.38 -7.15
N ALA A 635 9.05 26.83 -7.91
CA ALA A 635 8.38 25.60 -7.54
C ALA A 635 9.23 24.36 -7.83
N GLY A 636 9.25 23.44 -6.87
CA GLY A 636 10.02 22.20 -6.89
C GLY A 636 11.40 22.32 -6.24
N ASN A 637 12.01 21.16 -6.04
CA ASN A 637 13.37 20.98 -5.54
C ASN A 637 14.12 20.13 -6.55
N ASP A 638 14.48 20.75 -7.67
CA ASP A 638 15.28 20.12 -8.71
C ASP A 638 16.75 20.52 -8.50
N ASN A 639 17.63 19.53 -8.36
CA ASN A 639 19.07 19.77 -8.24
C ASN A 639 19.64 20.49 -9.48
N THR A 640 18.95 20.52 -10.62
CA THR A 640 19.33 21.36 -11.77
C THR A 640 19.36 22.85 -11.42
N PHE A 641 18.53 23.31 -10.48
CA PHE A 641 18.49 24.70 -10.03
C PHE A 641 19.77 25.13 -9.30
N LEU A 642 20.55 24.19 -8.73
CA LEU A 642 21.86 24.53 -8.16
C LEU A 642 22.77 25.19 -9.21
N GLY A 643 22.66 24.79 -10.48
CA GLY A 643 23.41 25.39 -11.59
C GLY A 643 23.12 26.86 -11.84
N LEU A 644 22.05 27.41 -11.23
CA LEU A 644 21.72 28.83 -11.29
C LEU A 644 22.60 29.67 -10.36
N LYS A 645 23.23 29.07 -9.34
CA LYS A 645 24.12 29.80 -8.42
C LYS A 645 25.28 30.43 -9.20
N GLY A 646 25.52 31.71 -8.93
CA GLY A 646 26.56 32.51 -9.58
C GLY A 646 26.19 33.03 -10.98
N LYS A 647 25.06 32.63 -11.57
CA LYS A 647 24.65 33.06 -12.91
C LYS A 647 24.00 34.45 -12.88
N LEU A 648 24.17 35.19 -13.98
CA LEU A 648 23.48 36.45 -14.22
C LEU A 648 22.11 36.14 -14.83
N ILE A 649 21.04 36.65 -14.22
CA ILE A 649 19.69 36.57 -14.75
C ILE A 649 19.24 37.94 -15.24
N THR A 650 18.51 37.97 -16.35
CA THR A 650 17.96 39.20 -16.92
C THR A 650 16.46 39.06 -17.14
N THR A 651 15.68 39.99 -16.61
CA THR A 651 14.24 40.06 -16.84
C THR A 651 13.93 40.44 -18.28
N THR A 652 12.73 40.11 -18.76
CA THR A 652 12.23 40.58 -20.07
C THR A 652 12.24 42.11 -20.22
N ASN A 653 12.28 42.85 -19.12
CA ASN A 653 12.28 44.32 -19.09
C ASN A 653 13.71 44.91 -18.98
N GLY A 654 14.75 44.08 -19.05
CA GLY A 654 16.16 44.52 -19.11
C GLY A 654 16.84 44.72 -17.76
N ILE A 655 16.20 44.38 -16.63
CA ILE A 655 16.83 44.39 -15.30
C ILE A 655 17.67 43.12 -15.16
N SER A 656 18.96 43.26 -14.82
CA SER A 656 19.88 42.14 -14.60
C SER A 656 20.37 42.11 -13.15
N THR A 657 20.47 40.90 -12.57
CA THR A 657 21.02 40.65 -11.22
C THR A 657 21.68 39.27 -11.20
N ARG A 658 22.56 39.00 -10.24
CA ARG A 658 23.20 37.69 -10.06
C ARG A 658 22.52 36.91 -8.96
N ILE A 659 22.38 35.62 -9.19
CA ILE A 659 21.98 34.68 -8.13
C ILE A 659 23.21 34.38 -7.28
N THR A 660 23.20 34.77 -6.00
CA THR A 660 24.30 34.51 -5.06
C THR A 660 24.20 33.15 -4.42
N ASP A 661 22.99 32.63 -4.23
CA ASP A 661 22.77 31.35 -3.57
C ASP A 661 21.46 30.70 -4.03
N VAL A 662 21.39 29.38 -3.88
CA VAL A 662 20.20 28.57 -4.20
C VAL A 662 19.91 27.69 -2.99
N GLN A 663 18.73 27.84 -2.40
CA GLN A 663 18.36 27.14 -1.18
C GLN A 663 17.10 26.31 -1.38
N PHE A 664 17.21 25.01 -1.09
CA PHE A 664 16.07 24.10 -1.08
C PHE A 664 15.39 24.14 0.28
N ILE A 665 14.32 24.93 0.38
CA ILE A 665 13.63 25.17 1.65
C ILE A 665 12.69 23.99 2.00
N SER A 666 12.16 23.32 0.98
CA SER A 666 11.37 22.09 1.11
C SER A 666 11.40 21.30 -0.20
N GLU A 667 10.74 20.13 -0.25
CA GLU A 667 10.52 19.39 -1.50
C GLU A 667 9.71 20.17 -2.54
N GLN A 668 9.07 21.27 -2.13
CA GLN A 668 8.15 22.07 -2.96
C GLN A 668 8.75 23.41 -3.40
N TRP A 669 9.80 23.91 -2.72
CA TRP A 669 10.26 25.29 -2.90
C TRP A 669 11.77 25.41 -2.97
N THR A 670 12.22 26.15 -3.98
CA THR A 670 13.60 26.59 -4.14
C THR A 670 13.65 28.11 -4.07
N TYR A 671 14.52 28.64 -3.22
CA TYR A 671 14.81 30.08 -3.14
C TYR A 671 16.06 30.39 -3.95
N LEU A 672 15.95 31.33 -4.89
CA LEU A 672 17.10 31.95 -5.53
C LEU A 672 17.39 33.28 -4.83
N ILE A 673 18.54 33.39 -4.18
CA ILE A 673 18.96 34.60 -3.48
C ILE A 673 19.73 35.49 -4.45
N LEU A 674 19.40 36.77 -4.47
CA LEU A 674 19.93 37.76 -5.41
C LEU A 674 20.93 38.70 -4.75
N ASP A 675 21.91 39.18 -5.52
CA ASP A 675 22.85 40.21 -5.08
C ASP A 675 22.20 41.60 -4.98
N GLU A 676 21.29 41.91 -5.90
CA GLU A 676 20.56 43.16 -6.00
C GLU A 676 19.05 42.93 -5.98
N SER A 677 18.32 43.83 -5.31
CA SER A 677 16.86 43.72 -5.20
C SER A 677 16.18 44.03 -6.54
N ILE A 678 15.29 43.14 -6.99
CA ILE A 678 14.43 43.41 -8.13
C ILE A 678 13.12 44.02 -7.63
N ILE A 679 12.84 45.25 -8.06
CA ILE A 679 11.57 45.91 -7.77
C ILE A 679 10.59 45.58 -8.90
N GLN A 680 9.51 44.88 -8.58
CA GLN A 680 8.45 44.58 -9.53
C GLN A 680 7.60 45.84 -9.76
N VAL A 681 7.80 46.51 -10.90
CA VAL A 681 7.13 47.78 -11.25
C VAL A 681 5.73 47.55 -11.86
N ASP A 682 5.52 46.40 -12.51
CA ASP A 682 4.27 46.04 -13.16
C ASP A 682 3.63 44.81 -12.49
N ASN A 683 2.30 44.81 -12.34
CA ASN A 683 1.49 43.67 -11.88
C ASN A 683 1.47 42.50 -12.91
N LYS A 684 2.62 42.11 -13.44
CA LYS A 684 2.82 40.98 -14.36
C LYS A 684 3.90 40.07 -13.81
N LEU A 685 3.72 38.76 -14.00
CA LEU A 685 4.74 37.77 -13.64
C LEU A 685 5.98 38.00 -14.50
N LEU A 686 7.15 38.11 -13.87
CA LEU A 686 8.42 38.29 -14.59
C LEU A 686 8.91 36.95 -15.15
N SER A 687 9.58 37.00 -16.29
CA SER A 687 10.36 35.87 -16.81
C SER A 687 11.83 36.26 -16.86
N PHE A 688 12.69 35.31 -16.49
CA PHE A 688 14.12 35.49 -16.34
C PHE A 688 14.86 34.65 -17.36
N ASN A 689 15.75 35.29 -18.10
CA ASN A 689 16.70 34.63 -18.98
C ASN A 689 18.03 34.49 -18.25
N VAL A 690 18.59 33.28 -18.19
CA VAL A 690 19.92 33.04 -17.65
C VAL A 690 20.95 33.37 -18.73
N VAL A 691 21.86 34.29 -18.41
CA VAL A 691 22.94 34.72 -19.29
C VAL A 691 24.22 34.01 -18.85
N ASP A 692 24.72 33.13 -19.71
CA ASP A 692 26.08 32.58 -19.57
C ASP A 692 27.09 33.69 -19.87
N LYS A 693 27.78 34.16 -18.83
CA LYS A 693 28.98 34.99 -18.97
C LYS A 693 30.21 34.19 -18.59
#